data_AF-A0A7G1IJG4-F1
#
_entry.id   AF-A0A7G1IJG4-F1
#
_cell.length_a   1.000
_cell.length_b   1.000
_cell.length_c   1.000
_cell.angle_alpha   90.00
_cell.angle_beta   90.00
_cell.angle_gamma   90.00
#
_symmetry.space_group_name_H-M   'P 1'
#
loop_
_entity.id
_entity.type
_entity.pdbx_description
1 polymer ?
#
loop_
_entity_poly.entity_id
_entity_poly.type
_entity_poly.pdbx_seq_one_letter_code
_entity_poly.pdbx_strand_id
1 'polypeptide(L)'
;MELVIRAGDEVGCAVIDELILAAPLVMHPGAGVKVQVVVGAADDAGTRAVSVYSRGDHCDGEWLLHAMGTLGESPAQASADLSVWPPEGAEIVDISDGYERLAARGYAYGKAFQGLVAVWRRESELFAEVVAPAQHGVAVEGMGMHPAVLDAVLHALGLAIETTETMLPFCWRGVSLHAGGAGRVRARLASAGADAISVEIADAEGLPVLTVGALVTRATTAEQLRAAVNAAGRGPDQGPLEVVWSPIPLNHNSIEDSDEPAVLSALSWEDYCAADAGTPAGANGNGAGAGDAAVVVWECGSVGADAVGSTYAATHAGLQVLQSWLGTDRAGTLVVLTRGAVGLPGEDVSDLAAAAVWGLVRSAQAEQPGRIVLVDADAPVDAVALAAVGEPQLVVRGGVVHNARLAPAPPLLALPAEEAWRLAAGGGGTLEDLVIEPCPEALAPLQAGQVRVAVAAVGVNFRDVVAALGMYPGQAPPLGAEGAGVVIETGPEVTGVAVGDAVMGFLGGAGPLAVVDQQLVVRAPHGWSFAEAAAVPVVFLTALFGLSDLAEIKGANRCSSTPAPAAWAWRRCSWLATGEWKFSSPPAAANGTHCAPWGSTTTISAIPAPVSSRKSSWRSPKAAGSTWCSTRWPASSWTLRCVCWSAAGGSSRWARPISAIRRRSPPTIRACGIGRLTCRRPVRCACRRCFVR
;
A
#
# COMPACT_ATOMS: atom_id res chain seq x y z
N MET A 1 -5.56 -12.98 23.59
CA MET A 1 -5.37 -14.05 24.60
C MET A 1 -5.91 -13.61 25.95
N GLU A 2 -5.11 -13.09 26.88
CA GLU A 2 -5.50 -12.75 28.26
C GLU A 2 -6.86 -12.05 28.41
N LEU A 3 -7.09 -10.94 27.69
CA LEU A 3 -8.37 -10.20 27.71
C LEU A 3 -9.59 -11.03 27.28
N VAL A 4 -9.39 -12.07 26.47
CA VAL A 4 -10.44 -12.97 25.96
C VAL A 4 -10.68 -14.11 26.94
N ILE A 5 -9.63 -14.66 27.57
CA ILE A 5 -9.74 -15.62 28.68
C ILE A 5 -10.55 -14.95 29.81
N ARG A 6 -10.10 -13.77 30.24
CA ARG A 6 -10.74 -13.00 31.32
C ARG A 6 -12.20 -12.65 31.04
N ALA A 7 -12.60 -12.51 29.76
CA ALA A 7 -13.98 -12.29 29.35
C ALA A 7 -14.79 -13.60 29.28
N GLY A 8 -14.15 -14.74 28.97
CA GLY A 8 -14.72 -16.07 29.08
C GLY A 8 -15.09 -16.43 30.52
N ASP A 9 -14.21 -16.09 31.49
CA ASP A 9 -14.44 -16.32 32.92
C ASP A 9 -15.75 -15.66 33.42
N GLU A 10 -16.09 -14.46 32.95
CA GLU A 10 -17.34 -13.75 33.33
C GLU A 10 -18.61 -14.41 32.78
N VAL A 11 -18.50 -15.22 31.72
CA VAL A 11 -19.64 -15.88 31.06
C VAL A 11 -19.68 -17.40 31.24
N GLY A 12 -18.72 -17.96 31.98
CA GLY A 12 -18.59 -19.40 32.27
C GLY A 12 -17.86 -20.24 31.22
N CYS A 13 -17.22 -19.61 30.22
CA CYS A 13 -16.52 -20.33 29.15
C CYS A 13 -15.04 -20.57 29.48
N ALA A 14 -14.67 -21.84 29.68
CA ALA A 14 -13.32 -22.27 30.09
C ALA A 14 -12.34 -22.58 28.92
N VAL A 15 -12.79 -22.46 27.67
CA VAL A 15 -11.96 -22.65 26.48
C VAL A 15 -12.18 -21.54 25.44
N ILE A 16 -11.11 -21.13 24.77
CA ILE A 16 -11.18 -20.41 23.49
C ILE A 16 -11.05 -21.46 22.39
N ASP A 17 -12.15 -21.78 21.72
CA ASP A 17 -12.19 -22.80 20.67
C ASP A 17 -11.42 -22.33 19.43
N GLU A 18 -11.64 -21.09 19.02
CA GLU A 18 -10.86 -20.38 18.00
C GLU A 18 -10.72 -18.88 18.32
N LEU A 19 -9.58 -18.27 17.99
CA LEU A 19 -9.35 -16.82 18.01
C LEU A 19 -8.40 -16.41 16.88
N ILE A 20 -8.96 -15.73 15.88
CA ILE A 20 -8.27 -15.17 14.72
C ILE A 20 -7.84 -13.73 15.03
N LEU A 21 -6.58 -13.40 14.71
CA LEU A 21 -6.05 -12.03 14.78
C LEU A 21 -6.22 -11.35 13.42
N ALA A 22 -7.09 -10.33 13.39
CA ALA A 22 -7.50 -9.63 12.17
C ALA A 22 -6.59 -8.43 11.83
N ALA A 23 -6.22 -7.62 12.82
CA ALA A 23 -5.42 -6.40 12.63
C ALA A 23 -4.49 -6.12 13.82
N PRO A 24 -3.26 -5.63 13.60
CA PRO A 24 -2.35 -5.26 14.69
C PRO A 24 -2.85 -4.02 15.44
N LEU A 25 -2.70 -4.01 16.77
CA LEU A 25 -2.90 -2.80 17.58
C LEU A 25 -1.56 -2.05 17.73
N VAL A 26 -1.50 -0.82 17.21
CA VAL A 26 -0.32 0.04 17.27
C VAL A 26 -0.45 1.01 18.44
N MET A 27 0.46 0.91 19.41
CA MET A 27 0.49 1.78 20.59
C MET A 27 1.52 2.90 20.39
N HIS A 28 1.06 4.16 20.39
CA HIS A 28 1.93 5.33 20.29
C HIS A 28 2.35 5.84 21.69
N PRO A 29 3.62 6.25 21.91
CA PRO A 29 4.07 6.76 23.21
C PRO A 29 3.24 7.97 23.68
N GLY A 30 2.62 7.87 24.86
CA GLY A 30 1.79 8.92 25.45
C GLY A 30 0.35 8.99 24.94
N ALA A 31 -0.04 8.17 23.95
CA ALA A 31 -1.42 8.07 23.49
C ALA A 31 -2.19 6.97 24.25
N GLY A 32 -3.36 7.30 24.79
CA GLY A 32 -4.28 6.31 25.32
C GLY A 32 -5.02 5.54 24.22
N VAL A 33 -5.39 4.29 24.51
CA VAL A 33 -6.28 3.48 23.67
C VAL A 33 -7.35 2.85 24.57
N LYS A 34 -8.61 2.99 24.17
CA LYS A 34 -9.74 2.26 24.73
C LYS A 34 -9.83 0.91 24.03
N VAL A 35 -9.81 -0.18 24.78
CA VAL A 35 -10.01 -1.55 24.27
C VAL A 35 -11.35 -2.06 24.77
N GLN A 36 -12.12 -2.69 23.88
CA GLN A 36 -13.40 -3.31 24.21
C GLN A 36 -13.36 -4.79 23.83
N VAL A 37 -13.77 -5.66 24.76
CA VAL A 37 -14.09 -7.06 24.46
C VAL A 37 -15.60 -7.20 24.47
N VAL A 38 -16.15 -7.79 23.42
CA VAL A 38 -17.59 -8.07 23.28
C VAL A 38 -17.75 -9.59 23.22
N VAL A 39 -18.60 -10.14 24.09
CA VAL A 39 -18.96 -11.56 24.10
C VAL A 39 -20.46 -11.67 23.82
N GLY A 40 -20.82 -12.59 22.91
CA GLY A 40 -22.18 -12.80 22.47
C GLY A 40 -23.07 -13.57 23.44
N ALA A 41 -24.34 -13.68 23.07
CA ALA A 41 -25.20 -14.73 23.60
C ALA A 41 -24.62 -16.12 23.30
N ALA A 42 -25.00 -17.11 24.10
CA ALA A 42 -24.72 -18.50 23.77
C ALA A 42 -25.64 -18.99 22.65
N ASP A 43 -25.11 -19.85 21.77
CA ASP A 43 -25.90 -20.61 20.81
C ASP A 43 -26.52 -21.88 21.44
N ASP A 44 -27.23 -22.66 20.63
CA ASP A 44 -27.86 -23.94 21.05
C ASP A 44 -26.85 -25.02 21.48
N ALA A 45 -25.55 -24.83 21.22
CA ALA A 45 -24.45 -25.70 21.62
C ALA A 45 -23.65 -25.15 22.83
N GLY A 46 -24.03 -24.00 23.37
CA GLY A 46 -23.34 -23.32 24.48
C GLY A 46 -22.13 -22.47 24.06
N THR A 47 -21.81 -22.38 22.76
CA THR A 47 -20.67 -21.58 22.29
C THR A 47 -21.04 -20.09 22.21
N ARG A 48 -20.05 -19.22 22.37
CA ARG A 48 -20.23 -17.76 22.31
C ARG A 48 -19.22 -17.13 21.37
N ALA A 49 -19.70 -16.33 20.41
CA ALA A 49 -18.82 -15.46 19.64
C ALA A 49 -18.14 -14.43 20.56
N VAL A 50 -16.86 -14.12 20.29
CA VAL A 50 -16.10 -13.09 20.99
C VAL A 50 -15.37 -12.20 19.98
N SER A 51 -15.28 -10.90 20.26
CA SER A 51 -14.57 -9.92 19.43
C SER A 51 -13.85 -8.89 20.29
N VAL A 52 -12.68 -8.46 19.83
CA VAL A 52 -11.80 -7.49 20.51
C VAL A 52 -11.60 -6.29 19.59
N TYR A 53 -12.03 -5.13 20.04
CA TYR A 53 -11.94 -3.86 19.32
C TYR A 53 -11.04 -2.86 20.05
N SER A 54 -10.54 -1.86 19.33
CA SER A 54 -9.93 -0.68 19.95
C SER A 54 -10.34 0.64 19.29
N ARG A 55 -10.20 1.73 20.04
CA ARG A 55 -10.35 3.11 19.57
C ARG A 55 -9.37 4.01 20.34
N GLY A 56 -8.78 5.00 19.67
CA GLY A 56 -7.89 5.97 20.33
C GLY A 56 -8.63 6.76 21.42
N ASP A 57 -7.95 7.08 22.51
CA ASP A 57 -8.61 7.69 23.68
C ASP A 57 -9.13 9.12 23.42
N HIS A 58 -8.63 9.78 22.37
CA HIS A 58 -8.95 11.17 22.00
C HIS A 58 -9.58 11.32 20.60
N CYS A 59 -10.03 10.24 19.96
CA CYS A 59 -10.71 10.31 18.67
C CYS A 59 -12.11 9.68 18.71
N ASP A 60 -13.09 10.40 18.16
CA ASP A 60 -14.44 9.86 17.89
C ASP A 60 -14.52 9.15 16.53
N GLY A 61 -13.45 8.42 16.19
CA GLY A 61 -13.42 7.50 15.06
C GLY A 61 -14.17 6.20 15.33
N GLU A 62 -14.14 5.31 14.35
CA GLU A 62 -14.75 3.97 14.44
C GLU A 62 -13.92 3.03 15.34
N TRP A 63 -14.55 1.93 15.77
CA TRP A 63 -13.89 0.87 16.55
C TRP A 63 -13.24 -0.15 15.60
N LEU A 64 -11.91 -0.22 15.62
CA LEU A 64 -11.16 -1.18 14.78
C LEU A 64 -11.18 -2.57 15.41
N LEU A 65 -11.61 -3.58 14.64
CA LEU A 65 -11.57 -4.99 15.04
C LEU A 65 -10.13 -5.53 14.97
N HIS A 66 -9.63 -6.05 16.09
CA HIS A 66 -8.28 -6.62 16.19
C HIS A 66 -8.28 -8.14 16.25
N ALA A 67 -9.29 -8.76 16.88
CA ALA A 67 -9.42 -10.21 16.93
C ALA A 67 -10.89 -10.64 17.05
N MET A 68 -11.22 -11.80 16.51
CA MET A 68 -12.56 -12.41 16.58
C MET A 68 -12.46 -13.94 16.72
N GLY A 69 -13.46 -14.59 17.31
CA GLY A 69 -13.39 -16.01 17.59
C GLY A 69 -14.59 -16.55 18.36
N THR A 70 -14.43 -17.74 18.95
CA THR A 70 -15.45 -18.47 19.71
C THR A 70 -14.93 -18.96 21.06
N LEU A 71 -15.83 -19.01 22.03
CA LEU A 71 -15.62 -19.49 23.40
C LEU A 71 -16.55 -20.67 23.69
N GLY A 72 -16.08 -21.63 24.47
CA GLY A 72 -16.82 -22.85 24.83
C GLY A 72 -16.62 -23.25 26.30
N GLU A 73 -17.33 -24.31 26.72
CA GLU A 73 -17.34 -24.76 28.13
C GLU A 73 -16.34 -25.90 28.44
N SER A 74 -15.83 -26.61 27.43
CA SER A 74 -15.01 -27.82 27.61
C SER A 74 -13.50 -27.56 27.48
N PRO A 75 -12.73 -27.46 28.59
CA PRO A 75 -11.30 -27.18 28.52
C PRO A 75 -10.49 -28.35 27.94
N ALA A 76 -9.44 -28.02 27.20
CA ALA A 76 -8.47 -29.00 26.69
C ALA A 76 -7.59 -29.53 27.84
N GLN A 77 -7.47 -30.85 27.95
CA GLN A 77 -6.66 -31.48 29.00
C GLN A 77 -5.16 -31.41 28.65
N ALA A 78 -4.33 -30.91 29.57
CA ALA A 78 -2.87 -30.92 29.43
C ALA A 78 -2.32 -32.36 29.37
N SER A 79 -1.31 -32.60 28.54
CA SER A 79 -0.84 -33.94 28.17
C SER A 79 0.64 -34.21 28.47
N ALA A 80 1.48 -33.18 28.43
CA ALA A 80 2.91 -33.31 28.73
C ALA A 80 3.24 -33.17 30.22
N ASP A 81 4.09 -34.07 30.72
CA ASP A 81 4.81 -33.90 31.98
C ASP A 81 6.01 -32.97 31.75
N LEU A 82 6.04 -31.84 32.47
CA LEU A 82 7.12 -30.84 32.44
C LEU A 82 7.83 -30.72 33.79
N SER A 83 7.68 -31.69 34.68
CA SER A 83 8.33 -31.72 36.01
C SER A 83 9.84 -32.02 35.92
N VAL A 84 10.26 -32.86 34.97
CA VAL A 84 11.67 -33.17 34.69
C VAL A 84 12.29 -32.09 33.79
N TRP A 85 13.35 -31.44 34.27
CA TRP A 85 13.99 -30.32 33.56
C TRP A 85 15.51 -30.26 33.79
N PRO A 86 16.34 -30.01 32.75
CA PRO A 86 15.96 -29.94 31.33
C PRO A 86 15.43 -31.30 30.81
N PRO A 87 14.62 -31.33 29.75
CA PRO A 87 13.98 -32.56 29.29
C PRO A 87 14.99 -33.63 28.83
N GLU A 88 14.74 -34.89 29.20
CA GLU A 88 15.62 -35.99 28.81
C GLU A 88 15.69 -36.14 27.28
N GLY A 89 16.92 -36.30 26.77
CA GLY A 89 17.20 -36.41 25.33
C GLY A 89 17.13 -35.10 24.55
N ALA A 90 16.95 -33.94 25.19
CA ALA A 90 16.94 -32.64 24.51
C ALA A 90 18.33 -31.97 24.50
N GLU A 91 18.78 -31.52 23.33
CA GLU A 91 20.03 -30.77 23.14
C GLU A 91 19.80 -29.27 23.36
N ILE A 92 20.76 -28.56 23.96
CA ILE A 92 20.65 -27.12 24.19
C ILE A 92 20.85 -26.33 22.88
N VAL A 93 19.99 -25.34 22.65
CA VAL A 93 20.06 -24.42 21.50
C VAL A 93 20.74 -23.13 21.96
N ASP A 94 21.78 -22.69 21.23
CA ASP A 94 22.42 -21.40 21.52
C ASP A 94 21.50 -20.24 21.13
N ILE A 95 21.23 -19.38 22.13
CA ILE A 95 20.41 -18.17 22.04
C ILE A 95 21.18 -16.91 22.46
N SER A 96 22.51 -16.99 22.59
CA SER A 96 23.37 -15.89 23.06
C SER A 96 23.26 -14.61 22.22
N ASP A 97 23.02 -14.77 20.91
CA ASP A 97 22.78 -13.69 19.94
C ASP A 97 21.29 -13.55 19.56
N GLY A 98 20.40 -14.25 20.29
CA GLY A 98 19.03 -14.52 19.86
C GLY A 98 18.19 -13.25 19.65
N TYR A 99 18.21 -12.32 20.61
CA TYR A 99 17.47 -11.06 20.47
C TYR A 99 18.04 -10.15 19.36
N GLU A 100 19.32 -10.29 19.00
CA GLU A 100 19.92 -9.56 17.87
C GLU A 100 19.46 -10.16 16.54
N ARG A 101 19.41 -11.49 16.42
CA ARG A 101 18.80 -12.21 15.28
C ARG A 101 17.31 -11.93 15.11
N LEU A 102 16.56 -11.85 16.21
CA LEU A 102 15.15 -11.46 16.20
C LEU A 102 14.97 -10.01 15.75
N ALA A 103 15.75 -9.07 16.29
CA ALA A 103 15.72 -7.67 15.86
C ALA A 103 16.10 -7.50 14.38
N ALA A 104 17.07 -8.27 13.87
CA ALA A 104 17.48 -8.24 12.47
C ALA A 104 16.37 -8.68 11.48
N ARG A 105 15.44 -9.56 11.92
CA ARG A 105 14.26 -9.94 11.13
C ARG A 105 13.10 -8.94 11.25
N GLY A 106 13.07 -8.14 12.33
CA GLY A 106 12.06 -7.09 12.56
C GLY A 106 11.51 -7.04 13.99
N TYR A 107 11.76 -8.06 14.81
CA TYR A 107 11.23 -8.13 16.17
C TYR A 107 12.07 -7.33 17.17
N ALA A 108 11.82 -6.03 17.26
CA ALA A 108 12.52 -5.13 18.18
C ALA A 108 12.02 -5.25 19.65
N TYR A 109 12.09 -6.45 20.23
CA TYR A 109 11.58 -6.72 21.59
C TYR A 109 12.30 -5.88 22.66
N GLY A 110 11.54 -5.01 23.34
CA GLY A 110 11.99 -4.24 24.49
C GLY A 110 12.24 -5.11 25.73
N LYS A 111 12.98 -4.58 26.73
CA LYS A 111 13.47 -5.34 27.89
C LYS A 111 12.41 -6.05 28.75
N ALA A 112 11.16 -5.61 28.72
CA ALA A 112 10.03 -6.30 29.37
C ALA A 112 9.63 -7.62 28.66
N PHE A 113 9.88 -7.74 27.35
CA PHE A 113 9.58 -8.95 26.55
C PHE A 113 10.78 -9.90 26.43
N GLN A 114 11.97 -9.50 26.91
CA GLN A 114 13.18 -10.33 26.88
C GLN A 114 13.20 -11.33 28.05
N GLY A 115 12.19 -12.19 28.12
CA GLY A 115 11.99 -13.17 29.20
C GLY A 115 12.52 -14.58 28.94
N LEU A 116 12.88 -14.93 27.69
CA LEU A 116 13.42 -16.24 27.36
C LEU A 116 14.84 -16.42 27.94
N VAL A 117 15.02 -17.49 28.71
CA VAL A 117 16.26 -17.81 29.46
C VAL A 117 17.08 -18.90 28.78
N ALA A 118 16.42 -19.95 28.27
CA ALA A 118 17.07 -21.08 27.62
C ALA A 118 16.09 -21.80 26.67
N VAL A 119 16.64 -22.46 25.65
CA VAL A 119 15.90 -23.31 24.70
C VAL A 119 16.62 -24.63 24.53
N TRP A 120 15.86 -25.71 24.41
CA TRP A 120 16.34 -27.05 24.04
C TRP A 120 15.51 -27.59 22.86
N ARG A 121 16.10 -28.50 22.08
CA ARG A 121 15.45 -29.20 20.96
C ARG A 121 15.54 -30.71 21.18
N ARG A 122 14.44 -31.42 20.93
CA ARG A 122 14.41 -32.90 20.84
C ARG A 122 13.63 -33.29 19.60
N GLU A 123 14.33 -33.84 18.61
CA GLU A 123 13.75 -34.12 17.28
C GLU A 123 13.05 -32.88 16.67
N SER A 124 11.72 -32.90 16.58
CA SER A 124 10.88 -31.78 16.12
C SER A 124 10.28 -30.94 17.25
N GLU A 125 10.44 -31.35 18.50
CA GLU A 125 9.99 -30.62 19.69
C GLU A 125 10.99 -29.52 20.08
N LEU A 126 10.44 -28.42 20.59
CA LEU A 126 11.19 -27.35 21.25
C LEU A 126 10.73 -27.20 22.69
N PHE A 127 11.66 -26.94 23.58
CA PHE A 127 11.41 -26.68 24.99
C PHE A 127 12.02 -25.34 25.37
N ALA A 128 11.28 -24.52 26.11
CA ALA A 128 11.69 -23.17 26.47
C ALA A 128 11.54 -22.94 27.98
N GLU A 129 12.54 -22.30 28.59
CA GLU A 129 12.42 -21.77 29.95
C GLU A 129 12.32 -20.25 29.88
N VAL A 130 11.28 -19.69 30.50
CA VAL A 130 10.95 -18.26 30.46
C VAL A 130 10.75 -17.73 31.88
N VAL A 131 11.27 -16.54 32.14
CA VAL A 131 11.13 -15.83 33.42
C VAL A 131 10.61 -14.42 33.16
N ALA A 132 9.58 -14.02 33.91
CA ALA A 132 9.04 -12.67 33.89
C ALA A 132 10.12 -11.62 34.23
N PRO A 133 10.43 -10.65 33.33
CA PRO A 133 11.42 -9.60 33.61
C PRO A 133 10.90 -8.54 34.61
N ALA A 134 10.70 -8.93 35.87
CA ALA A 134 10.12 -8.09 36.93
C ALA A 134 10.88 -6.76 37.14
N GLN A 135 12.21 -6.78 37.02
CA GLN A 135 13.08 -5.61 37.05
C GLN A 135 12.86 -4.61 35.88
N HIS A 136 12.05 -4.97 34.89
CA HIS A 136 11.61 -4.13 33.77
C HIS A 136 10.09 -3.89 33.79
N GLY A 137 9.42 -4.06 34.94
CA GLY A 137 8.01 -3.72 35.13
C GLY A 137 7.01 -4.83 34.83
N VAL A 138 7.47 -6.07 34.60
CA VAL A 138 6.57 -7.23 34.38
C VAL A 138 6.08 -7.78 35.70
N ALA A 139 4.85 -7.42 36.08
CA ALA A 139 4.14 -7.98 37.23
C ALA A 139 3.13 -9.02 36.77
N VAL A 140 3.26 -10.26 37.26
CA VAL A 140 2.37 -11.38 36.90
C VAL A 140 1.17 -11.55 37.85
N GLU A 141 1.20 -10.90 39.02
CA GLU A 141 0.13 -10.95 40.01
C GLU A 141 -1.19 -10.40 39.43
N GLY A 142 -2.28 -11.15 39.60
CA GLY A 142 -3.61 -10.76 39.11
C GLY A 142 -3.88 -11.01 37.62
N MET A 143 -2.93 -11.57 36.86
CA MET A 143 -3.16 -12.08 35.51
C MET A 143 -3.27 -13.60 35.49
N GLY A 144 -4.00 -14.13 34.51
CA GLY A 144 -3.95 -15.54 34.13
C GLY A 144 -2.60 -15.85 33.50
N MET A 145 -2.40 -15.46 32.25
CA MET A 145 -1.13 -15.61 31.54
C MET A 145 -0.59 -14.24 31.08
N HIS A 146 0.39 -13.71 31.80
CA HIS A 146 0.96 -12.39 31.49
C HIS A 146 1.49 -12.33 30.04
N PRO A 147 1.03 -11.38 29.19
CA PRO A 147 1.32 -11.38 27.76
C PRO A 147 2.80 -11.46 27.38
N ALA A 148 3.69 -10.73 28.08
CA ALA A 148 5.12 -10.77 27.80
C ALA A 148 5.82 -12.10 28.17
N VAL A 149 5.22 -12.92 29.04
CA VAL A 149 5.73 -14.26 29.38
C VAL A 149 5.29 -15.25 28.30
N LEU A 150 4.04 -15.16 27.85
CA LEU A 150 3.51 -15.96 26.73
C LEU A 150 4.25 -15.66 25.42
N ASP A 151 4.48 -14.38 25.11
CA ASP A 151 5.21 -13.96 23.92
C ASP A 151 6.66 -14.48 23.94
N ALA A 152 7.35 -14.38 25.08
CA ALA A 152 8.69 -14.91 25.25
C ALA A 152 8.79 -16.45 25.09
N VAL A 153 7.71 -17.21 25.32
CA VAL A 153 7.66 -18.64 24.95
C VAL A 153 7.69 -18.82 23.42
N LEU A 154 6.97 -17.98 22.68
CA LEU A 154 6.97 -18.02 21.21
C LEU A 154 8.32 -17.60 20.60
N HIS A 155 9.14 -16.82 21.29
CA HIS A 155 10.47 -16.42 20.80
C HIS A 155 11.37 -17.64 20.50
N ALA A 156 11.17 -18.76 21.20
CA ALA A 156 11.88 -20.01 20.93
C ALA A 156 11.66 -20.54 19.49
N LEU A 157 10.47 -20.34 18.92
CA LEU A 157 10.16 -20.68 17.52
C LEU A 157 11.01 -19.85 16.57
N GLY A 158 11.03 -18.53 16.79
CA GLY A 158 11.82 -17.60 16.00
C GLY A 158 13.32 -17.91 16.06
N LEU A 159 13.83 -18.40 17.19
CA LEU A 159 15.25 -18.74 17.34
C LEU A 159 15.63 -20.10 16.78
N ALA A 160 14.75 -21.10 16.88
CA ALA A 160 15.06 -22.47 16.47
C ALA A 160 14.67 -22.79 15.01
N ILE A 161 13.84 -21.98 14.36
CA ILE A 161 13.48 -22.13 12.94
C ILE A 161 14.40 -21.27 12.06
N GLU A 162 15.08 -21.92 11.10
CA GLU A 162 15.97 -21.28 10.12
C GLU A 162 15.18 -20.64 8.97
N THR A 163 14.37 -19.62 9.27
CA THR A 163 13.71 -18.76 8.27
C THR A 163 14.35 -17.37 8.18
N THR A 164 14.17 -16.68 7.07
CA THR A 164 14.48 -15.25 6.91
C THR A 164 13.28 -14.34 7.19
N GLU A 165 12.09 -14.90 7.37
CA GLU A 165 10.82 -14.16 7.44
C GLU A 165 10.36 -13.87 8.87
N THR A 166 9.41 -12.94 9.02
CA THR A 166 8.72 -12.68 10.30
C THR A 166 7.50 -13.58 10.38
N MET A 167 7.50 -14.52 11.33
CA MET A 167 6.36 -15.40 11.63
C MET A 167 5.51 -14.76 12.73
N LEU A 168 4.27 -14.39 12.41
CA LEU A 168 3.33 -13.79 13.36
C LEU A 168 2.23 -14.79 13.73
N PRO A 169 1.78 -14.85 14.99
CA PRO A 169 0.54 -15.54 15.37
C PRO A 169 -0.63 -15.05 14.52
N PHE A 170 -1.46 -15.97 14.02
CA PHE A 170 -2.62 -15.64 13.21
C PHE A 170 -3.92 -16.23 13.75
N CYS A 171 -3.92 -17.52 14.09
CA CYS A 171 -5.10 -18.19 14.67
C CYS A 171 -4.67 -19.07 15.84
N TRP A 172 -5.38 -18.98 16.95
CA TRP A 172 -5.22 -19.79 18.16
C TRP A 172 -6.45 -20.67 18.34
N ARG A 173 -6.28 -21.96 18.65
CA ARG A 173 -7.39 -22.91 18.83
C ARG A 173 -7.19 -23.83 20.02
N GLY A 174 -8.28 -24.15 20.71
CA GLY A 174 -8.30 -24.98 21.91
C GLY A 174 -7.36 -24.43 22.99
N VAL A 175 -7.58 -23.17 23.39
CA VAL A 175 -6.80 -22.52 24.45
C VAL A 175 -7.52 -22.67 25.79
N SER A 176 -6.84 -23.26 26.77
CA SER A 176 -7.35 -23.38 28.15
C SER A 176 -6.29 -22.93 29.16
N LEU A 177 -6.72 -22.12 30.13
CA LEU A 177 -5.93 -21.70 31.28
C LEU A 177 -6.20 -22.65 32.46
N HIS A 178 -5.14 -23.13 33.10
CA HIS A 178 -5.21 -24.07 34.23
C HIS A 178 -4.82 -23.43 35.56
N ALA A 179 -3.89 -22.47 35.53
CA ALA A 179 -3.42 -21.72 36.68
C ALA A 179 -3.00 -20.30 36.27
N GLY A 180 -3.01 -19.36 37.21
CA GLY A 180 -2.65 -17.95 36.99
C GLY A 180 -1.36 -17.51 37.69
N GLY A 181 -0.79 -16.40 37.27
CA GLY A 181 0.29 -15.70 38.00
C GLY A 181 1.69 -16.31 37.93
N ALA A 182 1.96 -17.23 36.99
CA ALA A 182 3.25 -17.91 36.89
C ALA A 182 4.41 -16.98 36.45
N GLY A 183 5.31 -16.65 37.39
CA GLY A 183 6.48 -15.78 37.15
C GLY A 183 7.70 -16.45 36.50
N ARG A 184 7.76 -17.78 36.54
CA ARG A 184 8.68 -18.63 35.76
C ARG A 184 7.85 -19.75 35.16
N VAL A 185 8.07 -20.05 33.89
CA VAL A 185 7.38 -21.12 33.18
C VAL A 185 8.33 -21.98 32.37
N ARG A 186 7.97 -23.25 32.26
CA ARG A 186 8.53 -24.24 31.33
C ARG A 186 7.51 -24.45 30.22
N ALA A 187 7.94 -24.45 28.97
CA ALA A 187 7.04 -24.67 27.85
C ALA A 187 7.57 -25.76 26.91
N ARG A 188 6.64 -26.54 26.35
CA ARG A 188 6.83 -27.47 25.23
C ARG A 188 6.08 -26.94 24.02
N LEU A 189 6.74 -26.97 22.86
CA LEU A 189 6.17 -26.61 21.57
C LEU A 189 6.43 -27.76 20.59
N ALA A 190 5.39 -28.28 19.97
CA ALA A 190 5.47 -29.42 19.06
C ALA A 190 4.55 -29.21 17.83
N SER A 191 4.79 -29.91 16.71
CA SER A 191 3.92 -29.82 15.54
C SER A 191 2.49 -30.31 15.87
N ALA A 192 1.49 -29.55 15.42
CA ALA A 192 0.07 -29.89 15.45
C ALA A 192 -0.55 -29.88 14.03
N GLY A 193 0.29 -30.03 13.01
CA GLY A 193 -0.05 -29.88 11.59
C GLY A 193 1.14 -29.38 10.77
N ALA A 194 0.93 -29.12 9.48
CA ALA A 194 1.97 -28.58 8.59
C ALA A 194 2.39 -27.16 9.01
N ASP A 195 1.40 -26.27 9.19
CA ASP A 195 1.60 -24.84 9.48
C ASP A 195 1.15 -24.46 10.91
N ALA A 196 1.02 -25.46 11.79
CA ALA A 196 0.45 -25.33 13.12
C ALA A 196 1.30 -26.04 14.20
N ILE A 197 1.33 -25.44 15.39
CA ILE A 197 2.03 -25.97 16.57
C ILE A 197 1.10 -26.05 17.77
N SER A 198 1.30 -27.05 18.63
CA SER A 198 0.75 -27.04 19.99
C SER A 198 1.70 -26.32 20.93
N VAL A 199 1.16 -25.72 22.00
CA VAL A 199 1.96 -25.11 23.07
C VAL A 199 1.40 -25.57 24.41
N GLU A 200 2.23 -26.21 25.24
CA GLU A 200 1.91 -26.58 26.61
C GLU A 200 2.86 -25.84 27.55
N ILE A 201 2.31 -25.10 28.51
CA ILE A 201 3.05 -24.26 29.46
C ILE A 201 2.73 -24.76 30.87
N ALA A 202 3.78 -24.94 31.68
CA ALA A 202 3.74 -25.28 33.09
C ALA A 202 4.57 -24.28 33.92
N ASP A 203 4.43 -24.32 35.24
CA ASP A 203 5.21 -23.53 36.18
C ASP A 203 6.66 -24.06 36.38
N ALA A 204 7.32 -23.67 37.47
CA ALA A 204 8.68 -24.12 37.79
C ALA A 204 8.73 -25.53 38.40
N GLU A 205 7.59 -26.06 38.84
CA GLU A 205 7.39 -27.36 39.48
C GLU A 205 6.90 -28.41 38.46
N GLY A 206 6.29 -27.98 37.35
CA GLY A 206 5.76 -28.80 36.27
C GLY A 206 4.24 -28.90 36.23
N LEU A 207 3.52 -28.10 37.02
CA LEU A 207 2.05 -28.06 37.01
C LEU A 207 1.53 -27.24 35.81
N PRO A 208 0.48 -27.68 35.10
CA PRO A 208 -0.05 -26.95 33.95
C PRO A 208 -0.51 -25.52 34.29
N VAL A 209 -0.17 -24.59 33.40
CA VAL A 209 -0.54 -23.17 33.45
C VAL A 209 -1.44 -22.82 32.25
N LEU A 210 -1.02 -23.17 31.04
CA LEU A 210 -1.76 -22.90 29.79
C LEU A 210 -1.56 -24.04 28.78
N THR A 211 -2.64 -24.43 28.10
CA THR A 211 -2.59 -25.31 26.92
C THR A 211 -3.12 -24.57 25.70
N VAL A 212 -2.50 -24.78 24.54
CA VAL A 212 -2.95 -24.33 23.21
C VAL A 212 -2.91 -25.55 22.29
N GLY A 213 -4.08 -26.03 21.87
CA GLY A 213 -4.20 -27.19 20.98
C GLY A 213 -3.56 -26.96 19.60
N ALA A 214 -3.80 -25.80 18.98
CA ALA A 214 -3.12 -25.39 17.76
C ALA A 214 -2.99 -23.86 17.62
N LEU A 215 -1.77 -23.37 17.45
CA LEU A 215 -1.41 -22.03 17.00
C LEU A 215 -0.93 -22.10 15.55
N VAL A 216 -1.62 -21.39 14.65
CA VAL A 216 -1.21 -21.15 13.26
C VAL A 216 -0.42 -19.85 13.18
N THR A 217 0.75 -19.90 12.56
CA THR A 217 1.59 -18.71 12.31
C THR A 217 1.68 -18.39 10.82
N ARG A 218 1.73 -17.11 10.46
CA ARG A 218 1.89 -16.65 9.07
C ARG A 218 3.23 -15.95 8.87
N ALA A 219 3.89 -16.26 7.76
CA ALA A 219 5.03 -15.49 7.26
C ALA A 219 4.57 -14.08 6.81
N THR A 220 5.45 -13.10 7.00
CA THR A 220 5.27 -11.68 6.64
C THR A 220 6.65 -11.04 6.48
N THR A 221 6.84 -10.16 5.49
CA THR A 221 8.10 -9.42 5.35
C THR A 221 8.19 -8.22 6.30
N ALA A 222 9.40 -7.77 6.62
CA ALA A 222 9.59 -6.58 7.43
C ALA A 222 9.02 -5.30 6.77
N GLU A 223 8.91 -5.23 5.43
CA GLU A 223 8.18 -4.15 4.75
C GLU A 223 6.67 -4.30 4.90
N GLN A 224 6.11 -5.50 4.77
CA GLN A 224 4.68 -5.76 4.92
C GLN A 224 4.20 -5.44 6.36
N LEU A 225 4.95 -5.87 7.37
CA LEU A 225 4.64 -5.53 8.77
C LEU A 225 4.74 -4.03 9.03
N ARG A 226 5.77 -3.35 8.49
CA ARG A 226 5.86 -1.88 8.56
C ARG A 226 4.72 -1.18 7.82
N ALA A 227 4.28 -1.69 6.66
CA ALA A 227 3.15 -1.15 5.93
C ALA A 227 1.84 -1.31 6.71
N ALA A 228 1.61 -2.47 7.31
CA ALA A 228 0.44 -2.73 8.16
C ALA A 228 0.45 -1.88 9.44
N VAL A 229 1.61 -1.74 10.10
CA VAL A 229 1.79 -0.86 11.28
C VAL A 229 1.64 0.62 10.90
N ASN A 230 2.11 1.05 9.73
CA ASN A 230 1.90 2.41 9.24
C ASN A 230 0.44 2.66 8.82
N ALA A 231 -0.29 1.64 8.35
CA ALA A 231 -1.70 1.75 8.02
C ALA A 231 -2.58 1.81 9.29
N ALA A 232 -2.40 0.86 10.22
CA ALA A 232 -3.12 0.82 11.50
C ALA A 232 -2.67 1.91 12.49
N GLY A 233 -1.43 2.41 12.36
CA GLY A 233 -0.87 3.48 13.17
C GLY A 233 -1.15 4.89 12.66
N ARG A 234 -1.78 5.05 11.48
CA ARG A 234 -2.28 6.35 10.99
C ARG A 234 -3.45 6.81 11.85
N GLY A 235 -3.14 7.67 12.83
CA GLY A 235 -4.07 8.74 13.16
C GLY A 235 -4.31 9.63 11.93
N PRO A 236 -5.40 10.42 11.91
CA PRO A 236 -5.75 11.29 10.77
C PRO A 236 -4.58 12.15 10.29
N ASP A 237 -3.75 12.63 11.21
CA ASP A 237 -2.65 13.58 10.97
C ASP A 237 -1.44 13.01 10.22
N GLN A 238 -1.46 11.72 9.83
CA GLN A 238 -0.35 11.03 9.12
C GLN A 238 -0.73 10.52 7.72
N GLY A 239 -1.88 10.96 7.18
CA GLY A 239 -2.23 10.80 5.78
C GLY A 239 -1.58 11.85 4.85
N PRO A 240 -1.83 11.79 3.54
CA PRO A 240 -1.78 12.99 2.71
C PRO A 240 -2.74 14.05 3.29
N LEU A 241 -2.37 15.33 3.20
CA LEU A 241 -3.22 16.44 3.64
C LEU A 241 -3.69 17.26 2.43
N GLU A 242 -4.92 17.75 2.48
CA GLU A 242 -5.47 18.71 1.53
C GLU A 242 -5.82 20.04 2.20
N VAL A 243 -5.97 21.10 1.38
CA VAL A 243 -6.45 22.41 1.87
C VAL A 243 -7.96 22.47 1.69
N VAL A 244 -8.68 22.43 2.80
CA VAL A 244 -10.13 22.61 2.84
C VAL A 244 -10.45 24.09 2.96
N TRP A 245 -11.28 24.58 2.05
CA TRP A 245 -11.80 25.95 2.05
C TRP A 245 -13.20 25.98 2.64
N SER A 246 -13.31 26.43 3.90
CA SER A 246 -14.60 26.48 4.61
C SER A 246 -15.21 27.88 4.54
N PRO A 247 -16.50 28.05 4.17
CA PRO A 247 -17.14 29.36 4.17
C PRO A 247 -17.27 29.91 5.58
N ILE A 248 -16.94 31.18 5.77
CA ILE A 248 -16.99 31.88 7.06
C ILE A 248 -17.99 33.05 7.03
N PRO A 249 -18.79 33.25 8.08
CA PRO A 249 -19.66 34.41 8.16
C PRO A 249 -18.82 35.66 8.46
N LEU A 250 -18.84 36.64 7.56
CA LEU A 250 -18.49 38.01 7.92
C LEU A 250 -19.59 38.56 8.83
N ASN A 251 -19.35 38.53 10.14
CA ASN A 251 -20.15 39.31 11.08
C ASN A 251 -19.90 40.80 10.81
N HIS A 252 -20.72 41.39 9.94
CA HIS A 252 -20.93 42.83 9.91
C HIS A 252 -21.48 43.25 11.28
N ASN A 253 -20.59 43.67 12.19
CA ASN A 253 -21.01 44.40 13.38
C ASN A 253 -21.76 45.64 12.88
N SER A 254 -23.02 45.73 13.27
CA SER A 254 -23.98 46.72 12.81
C SER A 254 -23.48 48.13 13.06
N ILE A 255 -23.35 48.93 11.99
CA ILE A 255 -23.33 50.39 12.09
C ILE A 255 -24.78 50.84 12.33
N GLU A 256 -25.25 50.67 13.56
CA GLU A 256 -26.31 51.50 14.12
C GLU A 256 -25.65 52.72 14.79
N ASP A 257 -26.25 53.90 14.60
CA ASP A 257 -25.71 55.24 14.88
C ASP A 257 -24.65 55.35 16.01
N SER A 258 -23.38 55.54 15.59
CA SER A 258 -22.32 56.09 16.44
C SER A 258 -21.56 57.18 15.68
N ASP A 259 -21.58 58.40 16.22
CA ASP A 259 -21.42 59.67 15.47
C ASP A 259 -19.98 60.07 15.05
N GLU A 260 -18.99 59.17 15.14
CA GLU A 260 -17.66 59.38 14.50
C GLU A 260 -17.13 58.10 13.82
N PRO A 261 -16.80 58.14 12.52
CA PRO A 261 -16.29 56.98 11.80
C PRO A 261 -14.77 56.84 11.94
N ALA A 262 -14.32 55.84 12.69
CA ALA A 262 -12.92 55.39 12.69
C ALA A 262 -12.59 54.66 11.38
N VAL A 263 -12.51 55.40 10.27
CA VAL A 263 -12.18 54.86 8.94
C VAL A 263 -10.73 54.39 8.90
N LEU A 264 -10.51 53.11 9.17
CA LEU A 264 -9.25 52.42 8.85
C LEU A 264 -9.06 52.47 7.33
N SER A 265 -8.16 53.32 6.86
CA SER A 265 -7.90 53.47 5.42
C SER A 265 -6.97 52.37 4.90
N ALA A 266 -7.41 51.65 3.86
CA ALA A 266 -6.50 50.91 3.00
C ALA A 266 -5.80 51.86 2.03
N LEU A 267 -4.50 51.64 1.79
CA LEU A 267 -3.75 52.28 0.70
C LEU A 267 -3.35 51.23 -0.35
N SER A 268 -3.23 51.64 -1.61
CA SER A 268 -2.54 50.80 -2.61
C SER A 268 -1.04 50.74 -2.31
N TRP A 269 -0.37 49.71 -2.81
CA TRP A 269 1.08 49.60 -2.72
C TRP A 269 1.80 50.75 -3.45
N GLU A 270 1.27 51.22 -4.58
CA GLU A 270 1.83 52.38 -5.29
C GLU A 270 1.71 53.68 -4.48
N ASP A 271 0.53 53.97 -3.92
CA ASP A 271 0.29 55.17 -3.11
C ASP A 271 1.12 55.15 -1.82
N TYR A 272 1.21 53.98 -1.17
CA TYR A 272 2.09 53.77 -0.02
C TYR A 272 3.54 54.13 -0.39
N CYS A 273 4.08 53.58 -1.48
CA CYS A 273 5.45 53.86 -1.91
C CYS A 273 5.67 55.33 -2.30
N ALA A 274 4.70 55.96 -2.94
CA ALA A 274 4.77 57.36 -3.35
C ALA A 274 4.81 58.31 -2.14
N ALA A 275 4.04 58.01 -1.10
CA ALA A 275 4.01 58.77 0.15
C ALA A 275 5.25 58.55 1.02
N ASP A 276 5.77 57.32 1.11
CA ASP A 276 7.03 56.98 1.80
C ASP A 276 8.24 57.67 1.13
N ALA A 277 8.22 57.81 -0.21
CA ALA A 277 9.21 58.58 -0.98
C ALA A 277 9.11 60.12 -0.79
N GLY A 278 8.16 60.62 0.00
CA GLY A 278 7.98 62.06 0.25
C GLY A 278 7.37 62.83 -0.94
N THR A 279 6.77 62.14 -1.91
CA THR A 279 6.13 62.75 -3.08
C THR A 279 4.73 63.23 -2.69
N PRO A 280 4.39 64.53 -2.84
CA PRO A 280 3.05 65.01 -2.49
C PRO A 280 2.02 64.50 -3.50
N ALA A 281 1.17 63.57 -3.07
CA ALA A 281 -0.02 63.17 -3.79
C ALA A 281 -0.97 64.37 -4.03
N GLY A 282 -1.80 64.30 -5.07
CA GLY A 282 -2.75 65.36 -5.40
C GLY A 282 -3.70 65.66 -4.24
N ALA A 283 -3.86 66.94 -3.91
CA ALA A 283 -4.40 67.37 -2.62
C ALA A 283 -5.89 67.07 -2.38
N ASN A 284 -6.18 65.87 -1.88
CA ASN A 284 -7.37 65.58 -1.07
C ASN A 284 -6.94 65.55 0.41
N GLY A 285 -7.63 66.31 1.26
CA GLY A 285 -7.05 66.77 2.53
C GLY A 285 -7.38 65.95 3.78
N ASN A 286 -6.50 65.02 4.16
CA ASN A 286 -6.39 64.50 5.53
C ASN A 286 -4.93 64.11 5.83
N GLY A 287 -4.31 64.82 6.78
CA GLY A 287 -2.86 64.82 7.02
C GLY A 287 -2.31 63.63 7.81
N ALA A 288 -2.73 62.41 7.50
CA ALA A 288 -2.10 61.19 8.01
C ALA A 288 -0.80 60.91 7.24
N GLY A 289 0.26 60.51 7.94
CA GLY A 289 1.50 60.06 7.30
C GLY A 289 1.38 58.61 6.79
N ALA A 290 2.21 58.23 5.82
CA ALA A 290 2.22 56.87 5.26
C ALA A 290 2.43 55.75 6.31
N GLY A 291 3.00 56.08 7.47
CA GLY A 291 3.25 55.15 8.58
C GLY A 291 2.03 54.82 9.45
N ASP A 292 0.88 55.50 9.31
CA ASP A 292 -0.36 55.20 10.06
C ASP A 292 -1.34 54.30 9.26
N ALA A 293 -1.00 53.88 8.05
CA ALA A 293 -1.87 53.05 7.22
C ALA A 293 -1.98 51.62 7.76
N ALA A 294 -3.08 51.32 8.45
CA ALA A 294 -3.34 50.02 9.08
C ALA A 294 -3.37 48.85 8.09
N VAL A 295 -3.77 49.09 6.83
CA VAL A 295 -3.80 48.08 5.77
C VAL A 295 -3.19 48.66 4.49
N VAL A 296 -2.28 47.91 3.86
CA VAL A 296 -1.73 48.23 2.53
C VAL A 296 -2.00 47.06 1.60
N VAL A 297 -2.47 47.33 0.38
CA VAL A 297 -2.91 46.31 -0.58
C VAL A 297 -1.98 46.28 -1.79
N TRP A 298 -1.39 45.12 -2.06
CA TRP A 298 -0.69 44.84 -3.31
C TRP A 298 -1.50 43.84 -4.13
N GLU A 299 -2.01 44.28 -5.29
CA GLU A 299 -2.67 43.38 -6.26
C GLU A 299 -1.63 42.79 -7.21
N CYS A 300 -1.55 41.45 -7.25
CA CYS A 300 -0.59 40.73 -8.09
C CYS A 300 -1.00 40.80 -9.57
N GLY A 301 -0.38 41.72 -10.31
CA GLY A 301 -0.59 41.87 -11.75
C GLY A 301 0.08 40.78 -12.57
N SER A 302 -0.67 39.76 -13.00
CA SER A 302 -0.20 38.68 -13.87
C SER A 302 -1.18 38.35 -15.01
N VAL A 303 -0.92 38.88 -16.21
CA VAL A 303 -1.57 38.44 -17.45
C VAL A 303 -0.53 38.38 -18.58
N GLY A 304 -0.16 37.18 -19.00
CA GLY A 304 0.83 36.99 -20.06
C GLY A 304 0.77 35.59 -20.68
N ALA A 305 0.90 35.52 -22.01
CA ALA A 305 0.85 34.25 -22.75
C ALA A 305 2.09 33.34 -22.56
N ASP A 306 3.16 33.86 -21.95
CA ASP A 306 4.28 33.08 -21.45
C ASP A 306 4.12 32.88 -19.93
N ALA A 307 3.66 31.69 -19.54
CA ALA A 307 3.47 31.33 -18.15
C ALA A 307 4.80 31.33 -17.35
N VAL A 308 5.94 31.00 -17.98
CA VAL A 308 7.24 30.91 -17.31
C VAL A 308 7.80 32.31 -17.04
N GLY A 309 7.79 33.17 -18.07
CA GLY A 309 8.18 34.58 -17.93
C GLY A 309 7.29 35.33 -16.93
N SER A 310 5.96 35.11 -16.99
CA SER A 310 5.01 35.72 -16.06
C SER A 310 5.23 35.26 -14.61
N THR A 311 5.46 33.96 -14.39
CA THR A 311 5.79 33.41 -13.07
C THR A 311 7.07 34.03 -12.50
N TYR A 312 8.11 34.15 -13.32
CA TYR A 312 9.38 34.75 -12.89
C TYR A 312 9.21 36.23 -12.52
N ALA A 313 8.45 37.00 -13.33
CA ALA A 313 8.17 38.41 -13.06
C ALA A 313 7.34 38.62 -11.79
N ALA A 314 6.21 37.90 -11.65
CA ALA A 314 5.30 38.02 -10.51
C ALA A 314 5.99 37.65 -9.18
N THR A 315 6.78 36.57 -9.16
CA THR A 315 7.54 36.17 -7.96
C THR A 315 8.67 37.13 -7.60
N HIS A 316 9.31 37.79 -8.58
CA HIS A 316 10.30 38.84 -8.28
C HIS A 316 9.66 40.12 -7.77
N ALA A 317 8.51 40.53 -8.32
CA ALA A 317 7.74 41.66 -7.79
C ALA A 317 7.26 41.39 -6.35
N GLY A 318 6.65 40.22 -6.11
CA GLY A 318 6.23 39.80 -4.78
C GLY A 318 7.39 39.73 -3.78
N LEU A 319 8.57 39.25 -4.18
CA LEU A 319 9.76 39.25 -3.33
C LEU A 319 10.23 40.67 -2.97
N GLN A 320 10.19 41.61 -3.90
CA GLN A 320 10.55 43.02 -3.65
C GLN A 320 9.54 43.71 -2.71
N VAL A 321 8.24 43.46 -2.88
CA VAL A 321 7.16 43.92 -2.00
C VAL A 321 7.38 43.37 -0.58
N LEU A 322 7.56 42.06 -0.45
CA LEU A 322 7.79 41.39 0.84
C LEU A 322 9.07 41.88 1.53
N GLN A 323 10.17 42.10 0.79
CA GLN A 323 11.41 42.63 1.37
C GLN A 323 11.28 44.09 1.83
N SER A 324 10.55 44.93 1.07
CA SER A 324 10.36 46.35 1.41
C SER A 324 9.40 46.54 2.59
N TRP A 325 8.33 45.73 2.67
CA TRP A 325 7.45 45.66 3.83
C TRP A 325 8.20 45.08 5.03
N LEU A 326 8.84 43.92 4.83
CA LEU A 326 9.60 43.12 5.80
C LEU A 326 10.70 43.92 6.53
N GLY A 327 11.51 44.65 5.77
CA GLY A 327 12.71 45.35 6.22
C GLY A 327 12.49 46.58 7.10
N THR A 328 11.27 46.78 7.61
CA THR A 328 10.89 47.92 8.45
C THR A 328 10.07 47.48 9.65
N ASP A 329 10.37 48.06 10.80
CA ASP A 329 9.65 47.84 12.05
C ASP A 329 8.45 48.80 12.10
N ARG A 330 7.28 48.30 11.70
CA ARG A 330 6.03 49.07 11.50
C ARG A 330 4.82 48.29 11.99
N ALA A 331 3.80 49.01 12.44
CA ALA A 331 2.44 48.46 12.59
C ALA A 331 1.73 48.35 11.23
N GLY A 332 0.64 47.59 11.19
CA GLY A 332 -0.20 47.39 10.00
C GLY A 332 -0.01 46.03 9.30
N THR A 333 -0.89 45.76 8.33
CA THR A 333 -1.00 44.48 7.62
C THR A 333 -0.88 44.67 6.10
N LEU A 334 -0.04 43.85 5.44
CA LEU A 334 -0.02 43.76 3.99
C LEU A 334 -1.07 42.75 3.51
N VAL A 335 -2.00 43.19 2.68
CA VAL A 335 -2.90 42.31 1.93
C VAL A 335 -2.30 42.05 0.56
N VAL A 336 -2.00 40.80 0.25
CA VAL A 336 -1.62 40.34 -1.08
C VAL A 336 -2.88 39.82 -1.77
N LEU A 337 -3.37 40.58 -2.75
CA LEU A 337 -4.60 40.29 -3.50
C LEU A 337 -4.25 39.61 -4.83
N THR A 338 -4.91 38.50 -5.14
CA THR A 338 -4.77 37.74 -6.39
C THR A 338 -6.14 37.43 -7.02
N ARG A 339 -6.14 36.94 -8.26
CA ARG A 339 -7.35 36.51 -8.97
C ARG A 339 -7.11 35.18 -9.67
N GLY A 340 -7.79 34.11 -9.25
CA GLY A 340 -7.67 32.78 -9.87
C GLY A 340 -6.31 32.09 -9.62
N ALA A 341 -5.59 32.50 -8.57
CA ALA A 341 -4.36 31.85 -8.09
C ALA A 341 -4.63 30.53 -7.34
N VAL A 342 -5.88 30.34 -6.90
CA VAL A 342 -6.36 29.22 -6.11
C VAL A 342 -7.75 28.85 -6.64
N GLY A 343 -8.07 27.56 -6.74
CA GLY A 343 -9.43 27.08 -7.01
C GLY A 343 -10.09 26.55 -5.75
N LEU A 344 -11.40 26.74 -5.62
CA LEU A 344 -12.25 25.92 -4.75
C LEU A 344 -12.41 24.49 -5.33
N PRO A 345 -12.94 23.50 -4.59
CA PRO A 345 -13.15 22.15 -5.10
C PRO A 345 -14.02 22.14 -6.37
N GLY A 346 -13.40 21.73 -7.50
CA GLY A 346 -14.03 21.74 -8.83
C GLY A 346 -13.72 22.96 -9.71
N GLU A 347 -12.93 23.94 -9.23
CA GLU A 347 -12.43 25.07 -10.02
C GLU A 347 -11.01 24.81 -10.57
N ASP A 348 -10.75 25.20 -11.83
CA ASP A 348 -9.41 25.27 -12.40
C ASP A 348 -8.62 26.51 -11.89
N VAL A 349 -7.32 26.37 -11.66
CA VAL A 349 -6.42 27.51 -11.36
C VAL A 349 -6.07 28.23 -12.66
N SER A 350 -6.59 29.44 -12.85
CA SER A 350 -6.41 30.21 -14.08
C SER A 350 -5.13 31.07 -14.12
N ASP A 351 -4.55 31.45 -12.98
CA ASP A 351 -3.31 32.22 -12.90
C ASP A 351 -2.21 31.46 -12.11
N LEU A 352 -1.38 30.74 -12.88
CA LEU A 352 -0.23 30.00 -12.36
C LEU A 352 0.90 30.91 -11.82
N ALA A 353 0.98 32.17 -12.27
CA ALA A 353 2.00 33.11 -11.82
C ALA A 353 1.63 33.67 -10.43
N ALA A 354 0.37 34.03 -10.23
CA ALA A 354 -0.15 34.37 -8.89
C ALA A 354 -0.17 33.16 -7.94
N ALA A 355 -0.42 31.94 -8.45
CA ALA A 355 -0.30 30.72 -7.64
C ALA A 355 1.14 30.49 -7.12
N ALA A 356 2.16 30.86 -7.89
CA ALA A 356 3.55 30.84 -7.43
C ALA A 356 3.85 31.92 -6.37
N VAL A 357 3.21 33.10 -6.47
CA VAL A 357 3.27 34.15 -5.44
C VAL A 357 2.63 33.67 -4.13
N TRP A 358 1.52 32.93 -4.15
CA TRP A 358 0.97 32.24 -2.97
C TRP A 358 1.98 31.25 -2.35
N GLY A 359 2.81 30.59 -3.16
CA GLY A 359 3.94 29.79 -2.66
C GLY A 359 4.96 30.61 -1.87
N LEU A 360 5.40 31.74 -2.43
CA LEU A 360 6.38 32.64 -1.81
C LEU A 360 5.85 33.32 -0.53
N VAL A 361 4.64 33.86 -0.58
CA VAL A 361 4.05 34.63 0.53
C VAL A 361 3.78 33.74 1.75
N ARG A 362 3.42 32.46 1.56
CA ARG A 362 3.24 31.52 2.68
C ARG A 362 4.53 31.27 3.47
N SER A 363 5.70 31.29 2.82
CA SER A 363 6.99 31.28 3.53
C SER A 363 7.18 32.53 4.38
N ALA A 364 6.87 33.72 3.83
CA ALA A 364 6.94 34.97 4.58
C ALA A 364 5.93 35.03 5.75
N GLN A 365 4.74 34.43 5.60
CA GLN A 365 3.78 34.29 6.70
C GLN A 365 4.30 33.37 7.83
N ALA A 366 5.06 32.33 7.51
CA ALA A 366 5.69 31.47 8.52
C ALA A 366 6.86 32.15 9.23
N GLU A 367 7.62 33.00 8.53
CA GLU A 367 8.71 33.80 9.12
C GLU A 367 8.19 35.03 9.92
N GLN A 368 7.03 35.58 9.53
CA GLN A 368 6.45 36.81 10.09
C GLN A 368 4.92 36.69 10.26
N PRO A 369 4.43 35.89 11.25
CA PRO A 369 3.00 35.68 11.46
C PRO A 369 2.21 36.97 11.72
N GLY A 370 0.99 37.05 11.18
CA GLY A 370 0.06 38.17 11.38
C GLY A 370 0.37 39.46 10.59
N ARG A 371 1.55 39.59 9.97
CA ARG A 371 1.94 40.82 9.21
C ARG A 371 1.46 40.83 7.75
N ILE A 372 1.01 39.69 7.22
CA ILE A 372 0.60 39.52 5.81
C ILE A 372 -0.65 38.62 5.73
N VAL A 373 -1.64 39.02 4.95
CA VAL A 373 -2.84 38.23 4.60
C VAL A 373 -2.86 37.98 3.09
N LEU A 374 -3.16 36.74 2.68
CA LEU A 374 -3.40 36.34 1.29
C LEU A 374 -4.89 36.32 1.01
N VAL A 375 -5.30 36.94 -0.10
CA VAL A 375 -6.69 36.97 -0.58
C VAL A 375 -6.71 36.63 -2.07
N ASP A 376 -7.48 35.62 -2.49
CA ASP A 376 -7.83 35.43 -3.91
C ASP A 376 -9.30 35.75 -4.14
N ALA A 377 -9.62 36.66 -5.07
CA ALA A 377 -10.99 37.16 -5.27
C ALA A 377 -11.40 37.24 -6.74
N ASP A 378 -12.64 36.81 -7.02
CA ASP A 378 -13.28 36.93 -8.34
C ASP A 378 -13.72 38.38 -8.66
N ALA A 379 -14.14 39.14 -7.64
CA ALA A 379 -14.58 40.53 -7.72
C ALA A 379 -13.64 41.50 -6.96
N PRO A 380 -13.87 42.83 -7.02
CA PRO A 380 -13.31 43.78 -6.06
C PRO A 380 -13.83 43.50 -4.64
N VAL A 381 -12.99 43.69 -3.61
CA VAL A 381 -13.28 43.33 -2.21
C VAL A 381 -12.82 44.41 -1.24
N ASP A 382 -13.44 44.47 -0.05
CA ASP A 382 -12.96 45.30 1.06
C ASP A 382 -11.78 44.61 1.76
N ALA A 383 -10.57 45.06 1.46
CA ALA A 383 -9.35 44.55 2.05
C ALA A 383 -9.21 44.85 3.55
N VAL A 384 -9.89 45.88 4.08
CA VAL A 384 -9.88 46.22 5.51
C VAL A 384 -10.74 45.23 6.28
N ALA A 385 -11.96 44.99 5.80
CA ALA A 385 -12.86 43.98 6.37
C ALA A 385 -12.22 42.58 6.34
N LEU A 386 -11.56 42.20 5.23
CA LEU A 386 -10.88 40.91 5.10
C LEU A 386 -9.64 40.79 6.01
N ALA A 387 -8.83 41.85 6.16
CA ALA A 387 -7.71 41.84 7.11
C ALA A 387 -8.18 41.72 8.57
N ALA A 388 -9.32 42.34 8.91
CA ALA A 388 -9.91 42.29 10.25
C ALA A 388 -10.47 40.91 10.65
N VAL A 389 -10.61 39.96 9.71
CA VAL A 389 -11.03 38.57 10.01
C VAL A 389 -10.00 37.83 10.87
N GLY A 390 -8.71 38.21 10.80
CA GLY A 390 -7.63 37.54 11.53
C GLY A 390 -7.17 36.20 10.92
N GLU A 391 -7.64 35.86 9.72
CA GLU A 391 -7.24 34.67 8.96
C GLU A 391 -6.07 35.00 8.02
N PRO A 392 -5.04 34.14 7.91
CA PRO A 392 -3.88 34.43 7.06
C PRO A 392 -4.14 34.19 5.57
N GLN A 393 -5.11 33.35 5.21
CA GLN A 393 -5.37 32.90 3.83
C GLN A 393 -6.87 32.81 3.61
N LEU A 394 -7.37 33.59 2.65
CA LEU A 394 -8.78 33.74 2.31
C LEU A 394 -9.03 33.58 0.80
N VAL A 395 -10.17 32.98 0.45
CA VAL A 395 -10.68 32.90 -0.92
C VAL A 395 -12.10 33.47 -0.97
N VAL A 396 -12.34 34.40 -1.89
CA VAL A 396 -13.64 35.04 -2.11
C VAL A 396 -14.21 34.60 -3.46
N ARG A 397 -15.43 34.05 -3.43
CA ARG A 397 -16.19 33.60 -4.61
C ARG A 397 -17.65 33.97 -4.45
N GLY A 398 -18.24 34.68 -5.41
CA GLY A 398 -19.65 35.09 -5.38
C GLY A 398 -20.02 35.96 -4.17
N GLY A 399 -19.05 36.64 -3.55
CA GLY A 399 -19.21 37.38 -2.29
C GLY A 399 -19.13 36.54 -1.01
N VAL A 400 -18.95 35.21 -1.11
CA VAL A 400 -18.71 34.33 0.05
C VAL A 400 -17.22 34.25 0.33
N VAL A 401 -16.82 34.51 1.57
CA VAL A 401 -15.44 34.40 2.06
C VAL A 401 -15.21 33.01 2.64
N HIS A 402 -14.06 32.40 2.31
CA HIS A 402 -13.65 31.08 2.78
C HIS A 402 -12.28 31.16 3.46
N ASN A 403 -12.06 30.45 4.56
CA ASN A 403 -10.74 30.30 5.19
C ASN A 403 -10.07 28.97 4.81
N ALA A 404 -8.74 28.96 4.81
CA ALA A 404 -7.95 27.75 4.59
C ALA A 404 -7.73 26.97 5.89
N ARG A 405 -7.95 25.65 5.86
CA ARG A 405 -7.43 24.71 6.87
C ARG A 405 -6.79 23.51 6.18
N LEU A 406 -5.78 22.91 6.80
CA LEU A 406 -5.30 21.59 6.39
C LEU A 406 -6.17 20.52 7.05
N ALA A 407 -6.59 19.52 6.28
CA ALA A 407 -7.32 18.35 6.75
C ALA A 407 -6.70 17.07 6.17
N PRO A 408 -6.93 15.89 6.78
CA PRO A 408 -6.60 14.61 6.16
C PRO A 408 -7.36 14.45 4.86
N ALA A 409 -6.64 14.26 3.75
CA ALA A 409 -7.27 13.99 2.47
C ALA A 409 -7.91 12.58 2.48
N PRO A 410 -9.12 12.41 1.92
CA PRO A 410 -9.79 11.13 1.90
C PRO A 410 -8.99 10.08 1.09
N PRO A 411 -9.10 8.78 1.43
CA PRO A 411 -8.46 7.74 0.63
C PRO A 411 -9.11 7.68 -0.77
N LEU A 412 -8.28 7.67 -1.82
CA LEU A 412 -8.74 7.56 -3.23
C LEU A 412 -9.65 6.35 -3.47
N LEU A 413 -9.42 5.25 -2.74
CA LEU A 413 -10.33 4.10 -2.68
C LEU A 413 -10.56 3.72 -1.22
N ALA A 414 -11.83 3.74 -0.80
CA ALA A 414 -12.30 3.13 0.43
C ALA A 414 -12.99 1.80 0.11
N LEU A 415 -12.85 0.81 1.00
CA LEU A 415 -13.71 -0.37 0.96
C LEU A 415 -15.05 -0.03 1.63
N PRO A 416 -16.20 -0.45 1.08
CA PRO A 416 -17.48 -0.27 1.74
C PRO A 416 -17.59 -1.15 2.98
N ALA A 417 -18.46 -0.78 3.91
CA ALA A 417 -18.81 -1.61 5.07
C ALA A 417 -19.70 -2.82 4.69
N GLU A 418 -20.15 -2.89 3.44
CA GLU A 418 -20.93 -4.00 2.88
C GLU A 418 -20.00 -5.20 2.57
N GLU A 419 -20.42 -6.42 2.88
CA GLU A 419 -19.57 -7.61 2.71
C GLU A 419 -19.34 -8.02 1.24
N ALA A 420 -20.13 -7.49 0.30
CA ALA A 420 -20.17 -7.94 -1.08
C ALA A 420 -19.90 -6.81 -2.08
N TRP A 421 -18.65 -6.70 -2.52
CA TRP A 421 -18.16 -5.71 -3.47
C TRP A 421 -17.16 -6.33 -4.45
N ARG A 422 -16.77 -5.59 -5.49
CA ARG A 422 -15.68 -5.94 -6.41
C ARG A 422 -14.89 -4.71 -6.84
N LEU A 423 -13.60 -4.91 -7.16
CA LEU A 423 -12.79 -3.93 -7.88
C LEU A 423 -13.16 -3.96 -9.36
N ALA A 424 -13.48 -2.80 -9.94
CA ALA A 424 -13.82 -2.65 -11.35
C ALA A 424 -12.98 -1.56 -12.03
N ALA A 425 -12.91 -1.62 -13.36
CA ALA A 425 -12.36 -0.57 -14.20
C ALA A 425 -13.42 0.53 -14.37
N GLY A 426 -13.15 1.74 -13.89
CA GLY A 426 -14.03 2.89 -14.11
C GLY A 426 -13.96 3.43 -15.53
N GLY A 427 -14.74 4.49 -15.78
CA GLY A 427 -15.06 4.94 -17.14
C GLY A 427 -13.95 5.70 -17.89
N GLY A 428 -12.90 6.18 -17.22
CA GLY A 428 -11.87 7.04 -17.84
C GLY A 428 -10.75 6.30 -18.57
N GLY A 429 -10.52 5.01 -18.27
CA GLY A 429 -9.46 4.21 -18.89
C GLY A 429 -8.05 4.46 -18.34
N THR A 430 -7.93 4.92 -17.09
CA THR A 430 -6.67 5.03 -16.35
C THR A 430 -6.65 4.09 -15.13
N LEU A 431 -5.54 4.00 -14.40
CA LEU A 431 -5.49 3.20 -13.15
C LEU A 431 -6.04 3.98 -11.95
N GLU A 432 -6.09 5.30 -12.09
CA GLU A 432 -6.67 6.27 -11.19
C GLU A 432 -8.22 6.21 -11.21
N ASP A 433 -8.81 5.70 -12.29
CA ASP A 433 -10.26 5.43 -12.43
C ASP A 433 -10.70 4.08 -11.81
N LEU A 434 -9.84 3.33 -11.13
CA LEU A 434 -10.26 2.10 -10.46
C LEU A 434 -11.30 2.41 -9.37
N VAL A 435 -12.40 1.64 -9.32
CA VAL A 435 -13.51 1.83 -8.37
C VAL A 435 -13.88 0.55 -7.65
N ILE A 436 -14.43 0.68 -6.44
CA ILE A 436 -15.11 -0.42 -5.74
C ILE A 436 -16.61 -0.34 -6.05
N GLU A 437 -17.14 -1.36 -6.72
CA GLU A 437 -18.57 -1.50 -7.00
C GLU A 437 -19.23 -2.43 -5.97
N PRO A 438 -20.42 -2.11 -5.44
CA PRO A 438 -21.27 -3.08 -4.76
C PRO A 438 -21.57 -4.27 -5.68
N CYS A 439 -21.54 -5.48 -5.13
CA CYS A 439 -21.77 -6.73 -5.84
C CYS A 439 -22.79 -7.62 -5.10
N PRO A 440 -24.02 -7.12 -4.83
CA PRO A 440 -25.03 -7.83 -4.04
C PRO A 440 -25.45 -9.18 -4.67
N GLU A 441 -25.23 -9.37 -5.98
CA GLU A 441 -25.41 -10.65 -6.65
C GLU A 441 -24.55 -11.78 -6.04
N ALA A 442 -23.40 -11.45 -5.42
CA ALA A 442 -22.57 -12.43 -4.71
C ALA A 442 -23.22 -12.97 -3.43
N LEU A 443 -24.28 -12.33 -2.91
CA LEU A 443 -25.06 -12.78 -1.73
C LEU A 443 -26.37 -13.50 -2.12
N ALA A 444 -26.69 -13.62 -3.41
CA ALA A 444 -27.90 -14.31 -3.85
C ALA A 444 -27.86 -15.82 -3.52
N PRO A 445 -29.01 -16.49 -3.24
CA PRO A 445 -29.04 -17.94 -3.01
C PRO A 445 -28.41 -18.74 -4.15
N LEU A 446 -27.55 -19.70 -3.81
CA LEU A 446 -26.78 -20.47 -4.80
C LEU A 446 -27.67 -21.35 -5.69
N GLN A 447 -27.40 -21.34 -6.98
CA GLN A 447 -28.04 -22.22 -7.97
C GLN A 447 -27.40 -23.61 -7.94
N ALA A 448 -28.01 -24.57 -8.64
CA ALA A 448 -27.44 -25.90 -8.79
C ALA A 448 -26.04 -25.84 -9.42
N GLY A 449 -25.10 -26.60 -8.87
CA GLY A 449 -23.69 -26.62 -9.26
C GLY A 449 -22.83 -25.45 -8.76
N GLN A 450 -23.41 -24.41 -8.17
CA GLN A 450 -22.66 -23.23 -7.71
C GLN A 450 -22.09 -23.39 -6.29
N VAL A 451 -20.95 -22.76 -6.05
CA VAL A 451 -20.30 -22.61 -4.74
C VAL A 451 -19.99 -21.15 -4.46
N ARG A 452 -20.07 -20.75 -3.18
CA ARG A 452 -19.59 -19.46 -2.69
C ARG A 452 -18.20 -19.65 -2.09
N VAL A 453 -17.25 -18.86 -2.56
CA VAL A 453 -15.84 -18.86 -2.11
C VAL A 453 -15.55 -17.54 -1.41
N ALA A 454 -15.08 -17.61 -0.17
CA ALA A 454 -14.40 -16.50 0.50
C ALA A 454 -13.00 -16.37 -0.11
N VAL A 455 -12.78 -15.30 -0.87
CA VAL A 455 -11.58 -15.11 -1.70
C VAL A 455 -10.42 -14.61 -0.83
N ALA A 456 -9.32 -15.36 -0.81
CA ALA A 456 -8.13 -15.03 -0.03
C ALA A 456 -6.99 -14.44 -0.88
N ALA A 457 -6.97 -14.72 -2.18
CA ALA A 457 -6.02 -14.16 -3.15
C ALA A 457 -6.59 -14.17 -4.57
N VAL A 458 -6.14 -13.24 -5.41
CA VAL A 458 -6.59 -13.04 -6.81
C VAL A 458 -5.36 -12.90 -7.72
N GLY A 459 -5.37 -13.59 -8.85
CA GLY A 459 -4.29 -13.51 -9.86
C GLY A 459 -4.50 -12.34 -10.82
N VAL A 460 -3.62 -11.34 -10.74
CA VAL A 460 -3.63 -10.16 -11.64
C VAL A 460 -2.91 -10.49 -12.94
N ASN A 461 -3.67 -10.56 -14.03
CA ASN A 461 -3.16 -10.88 -15.36
C ASN A 461 -2.97 -9.63 -16.23
N PHE A 462 -2.17 -9.74 -17.29
CA PHE A 462 -2.03 -8.67 -18.29
C PHE A 462 -3.38 -8.26 -18.91
N ARG A 463 -4.34 -9.20 -18.98
CA ARG A 463 -5.74 -8.98 -19.33
C ARG A 463 -6.39 -7.88 -18.50
N ASP A 464 -6.15 -7.89 -17.18
CA ASP A 464 -6.80 -7.00 -16.22
C ASP A 464 -6.21 -5.59 -16.30
N VAL A 465 -4.90 -5.47 -16.54
CA VAL A 465 -4.25 -4.17 -16.84
C VAL A 465 -4.79 -3.57 -18.14
N VAL A 466 -4.98 -4.39 -19.19
CA VAL A 466 -5.56 -3.96 -20.47
C VAL A 466 -7.05 -3.58 -20.32
N ALA A 467 -7.78 -4.21 -19.40
CA ALA A 467 -9.16 -3.84 -19.06
C ALA A 467 -9.24 -2.52 -18.29
N ALA A 468 -8.42 -2.34 -17.24
CA ALA A 468 -8.36 -1.10 -16.46
C ALA A 468 -7.98 0.12 -17.33
N LEU A 469 -7.03 -0.05 -18.25
CA LEU A 469 -6.61 1.02 -19.17
C LEU A 469 -7.58 1.28 -20.35
N GLY A 470 -8.79 0.72 -20.34
CA GLY A 470 -9.77 0.87 -21.43
C GLY A 470 -9.33 0.30 -22.79
N MET A 471 -8.25 -0.49 -22.81
CA MET A 471 -7.62 -1.03 -24.03
C MET A 471 -8.21 -2.39 -24.47
N TYR A 472 -9.20 -2.92 -23.74
CA TYR A 472 -9.79 -4.22 -24.03
C TYR A 472 -10.77 -4.19 -25.23
N PRO A 473 -10.68 -5.12 -26.21
CA PRO A 473 -11.58 -5.11 -27.35
C PRO A 473 -13.03 -5.51 -26.98
N GLY A 474 -13.95 -4.56 -27.03
CA GLY A 474 -15.38 -4.78 -26.74
C GLY A 474 -15.70 -4.52 -25.26
N GLN A 475 -16.66 -5.26 -24.70
CA GLN A 475 -16.94 -5.18 -23.27
C GLN A 475 -15.82 -5.89 -22.49
N ALA A 476 -15.18 -5.16 -21.56
CA ALA A 476 -14.17 -5.73 -20.68
C ALA A 476 -14.80 -6.75 -19.71
N PRO A 477 -14.15 -7.90 -19.44
CA PRO A 477 -14.55 -8.78 -18.35
C PRO A 477 -14.21 -8.15 -16.98
N PRO A 478 -14.85 -8.60 -15.89
CA PRO A 478 -14.47 -8.17 -14.53
C PRO A 478 -12.99 -8.41 -14.25
N LEU A 479 -12.35 -7.48 -13.53
CA LEU A 479 -10.94 -7.56 -13.14
C LEU A 479 -10.72 -8.75 -12.19
N GLY A 480 -9.61 -9.48 -12.36
CA GLY A 480 -9.31 -10.67 -11.58
C GLY A 480 -9.99 -11.92 -12.15
N ALA A 481 -9.34 -12.55 -13.14
CA ALA A 481 -9.86 -13.75 -13.79
C ALA A 481 -9.91 -14.97 -12.85
N GLU A 482 -8.90 -15.07 -12.00
CA GLU A 482 -8.55 -16.25 -11.21
C GLU A 482 -8.27 -15.87 -9.77
N GLY A 483 -8.33 -16.86 -8.89
CA GLY A 483 -7.94 -16.68 -7.50
C GLY A 483 -7.93 -17.98 -6.73
N ALA A 484 -7.76 -17.85 -5.42
CA ALA A 484 -7.86 -18.94 -4.47
C ALA A 484 -8.49 -18.46 -3.16
N GLY A 485 -9.15 -19.37 -2.46
CA GLY A 485 -9.95 -19.06 -1.27
C GLY A 485 -10.54 -20.32 -0.64
N VAL A 486 -11.51 -20.14 0.25
CA VAL A 486 -12.19 -21.25 0.95
C VAL A 486 -13.65 -21.29 0.53
N VAL A 487 -14.18 -22.48 0.19
CA VAL A 487 -15.61 -22.68 -0.04
C VAL A 487 -16.36 -22.46 1.28
N ILE A 488 -17.27 -21.49 1.34
CA ILE A 488 -18.09 -21.19 2.53
C ILE A 488 -19.54 -21.66 2.41
N GLU A 489 -20.03 -21.88 1.18
CA GLU A 489 -21.39 -22.38 0.93
C GLU A 489 -21.41 -23.19 -0.38
N THR A 490 -22.23 -24.24 -0.42
CA THR A 490 -22.43 -25.11 -1.59
C THR A 490 -23.90 -25.17 -1.95
N GLY A 491 -24.24 -24.85 -3.21
CA GLY A 491 -25.58 -24.98 -3.75
C GLY A 491 -26.00 -26.44 -3.98
N PRO A 492 -27.23 -26.68 -4.46
CA PRO A 492 -27.69 -28.01 -4.85
C PRO A 492 -26.75 -28.68 -5.87
N GLU A 493 -26.71 -30.01 -5.91
CA GLU A 493 -25.95 -30.80 -6.91
C GLU A 493 -24.41 -30.56 -6.92
N VAL A 494 -23.87 -29.82 -5.94
CA VAL A 494 -22.42 -29.75 -5.70
C VAL A 494 -21.91 -31.07 -5.12
N THR A 495 -20.84 -31.60 -5.72
CA THR A 495 -20.22 -32.88 -5.32
C THR A 495 -18.68 -32.89 -5.43
N GLY A 496 -18.07 -31.99 -6.20
CA GLY A 496 -16.62 -31.94 -6.37
C GLY A 496 -15.87 -31.35 -5.16
N VAL A 497 -16.49 -30.38 -4.47
CA VAL A 497 -15.93 -29.66 -3.33
C VAL A 497 -16.97 -29.54 -2.20
N ALA A 498 -16.50 -29.32 -0.98
CA ALA A 498 -17.31 -29.13 0.22
C ALA A 498 -16.98 -27.82 0.93
N VAL A 499 -17.87 -27.35 1.81
CA VAL A 499 -17.57 -26.22 2.71
C VAL A 499 -16.32 -26.53 3.54
N GLY A 500 -15.40 -25.57 3.60
CA GLY A 500 -14.07 -25.72 4.20
C GLY A 500 -12.97 -26.16 3.25
N ASP A 501 -13.27 -26.60 2.01
CA ASP A 501 -12.23 -26.86 1.01
C ASP A 501 -11.50 -25.57 0.63
N ALA A 502 -10.17 -25.58 0.76
CA ALA A 502 -9.31 -24.61 0.09
C ALA A 502 -9.32 -24.90 -1.42
N VAL A 503 -9.67 -23.91 -2.24
CA VAL A 503 -9.85 -24.04 -3.70
C VAL A 503 -9.07 -22.97 -4.47
N MET A 504 -8.75 -23.28 -5.73
CA MET A 504 -8.18 -22.36 -6.72
C MET A 504 -8.86 -22.56 -8.07
N GLY A 505 -8.96 -21.50 -8.88
CA GLY A 505 -9.58 -21.58 -10.20
C GLY A 505 -10.00 -20.22 -10.73
N PHE A 506 -10.98 -20.23 -11.64
CA PHE A 506 -11.59 -19.00 -12.16
C PHE A 506 -12.64 -18.50 -11.18
N LEU A 507 -12.35 -17.42 -10.46
CA LEU A 507 -13.25 -16.84 -9.44
C LEU A 507 -14.12 -15.69 -9.98
N GLY A 508 -13.88 -15.23 -11.20
CA GLY A 508 -14.80 -14.34 -11.93
C GLY A 508 -14.81 -12.87 -11.51
N GLY A 509 -14.09 -12.48 -10.46
CA GLY A 509 -13.89 -11.09 -10.08
C GLY A 509 -12.98 -10.89 -8.87
N ALA A 510 -12.42 -9.69 -8.74
CA ALA A 510 -11.60 -9.26 -7.62
C ALA A 510 -12.47 -8.65 -6.50
N GLY A 511 -13.05 -9.50 -5.65
CA GLY A 511 -13.81 -9.13 -4.46
C GLY A 511 -13.58 -10.11 -3.31
N PRO A 512 -14.16 -9.91 -2.12
CA PRO A 512 -14.02 -10.82 -0.97
C PRO A 512 -14.86 -12.09 -1.13
N LEU A 513 -15.88 -12.07 -1.99
CA LEU A 513 -16.79 -13.17 -2.26
C LEU A 513 -16.85 -13.44 -3.77
N ALA A 514 -16.79 -14.73 -4.13
CA ALA A 514 -17.01 -15.20 -5.49
C ALA A 514 -18.11 -16.27 -5.50
N VAL A 515 -19.02 -16.20 -6.47
CA VAL A 515 -20.04 -17.25 -6.73
C VAL A 515 -19.75 -17.86 -8.09
N VAL A 516 -19.36 -19.14 -8.12
CA VAL A 516 -18.86 -19.82 -9.32
C VAL A 516 -19.35 -21.26 -9.42
N ASP A 517 -19.36 -21.82 -10.62
CA ASP A 517 -19.65 -23.24 -10.83
C ASP A 517 -18.51 -24.12 -10.29
N GLN A 518 -18.85 -25.23 -9.64
CA GLN A 518 -17.88 -26.22 -9.12
C GLN A 518 -16.91 -26.76 -10.17
N GLN A 519 -17.23 -26.69 -11.47
CA GLN A 519 -16.36 -27.10 -12.58
C GLN A 519 -15.24 -26.09 -12.88
N LEU A 520 -15.34 -24.84 -12.40
CA LEU A 520 -14.36 -23.78 -12.63
C LEU A 520 -13.28 -23.69 -11.54
N VAL A 521 -13.40 -24.50 -10.49
CA VAL A 521 -12.49 -24.56 -9.34
C VAL A 521 -12.01 -25.98 -9.08
N VAL A 522 -10.82 -26.11 -8.51
CA VAL A 522 -10.25 -27.36 -8.00
C VAL A 522 -9.73 -27.13 -6.59
N ARG A 523 -9.62 -28.18 -5.77
CA ARG A 523 -8.97 -28.05 -4.46
C ARG A 523 -7.51 -27.63 -4.64
N ALA A 524 -7.09 -26.66 -3.84
CA ALA A 524 -5.71 -26.21 -3.81
C ALA A 524 -4.80 -27.37 -3.32
N PRO A 525 -3.60 -27.56 -3.90
CA PRO A 525 -2.66 -28.56 -3.40
C PRO A 525 -2.29 -28.33 -1.93
N HIS A 526 -2.21 -29.41 -1.15
CA HIS A 526 -1.84 -29.33 0.26
C HIS A 526 -0.46 -28.67 0.44
N GLY A 527 -0.38 -27.64 1.29
CA GLY A 527 0.86 -26.89 1.55
C GLY A 527 1.17 -25.80 0.53
N TRP A 528 0.22 -25.41 -0.34
CA TRP A 528 0.29 -24.16 -1.11
C TRP A 528 -0.41 -23.03 -0.36
N SER A 529 0.19 -21.86 -0.33
CA SER A 529 -0.51 -20.64 0.08
C SER A 529 -1.57 -20.24 -0.96
N PHE A 530 -2.60 -19.51 -0.55
CA PHE A 530 -3.59 -18.96 -1.49
C PHE A 530 -2.94 -18.06 -2.55
N ALA A 531 -1.85 -17.36 -2.23
CA ALA A 531 -1.13 -16.53 -3.21
C ALA A 531 -0.44 -17.36 -4.31
N GLU A 532 0.17 -18.49 -3.96
CA GLU A 532 0.73 -19.43 -4.94
C GLU A 532 -0.36 -20.09 -5.78
N ALA A 533 -1.44 -20.53 -5.11
CA ALA A 533 -2.57 -21.18 -5.76
C ALA A 533 -3.34 -20.24 -6.72
N ALA A 534 -3.46 -18.95 -6.38
CA ALA A 534 -4.06 -17.92 -7.23
C ALA A 534 -3.20 -17.52 -8.45
N ALA A 535 -1.91 -17.88 -8.48
CA ALA A 535 -0.98 -17.51 -9.56
C ALA A 535 -0.84 -18.61 -10.64
N VAL A 536 -1.64 -19.68 -10.56
CA VAL A 536 -1.48 -20.89 -11.38
C VAL A 536 -2.56 -21.08 -12.46
N PRO A 537 -3.87 -21.00 -12.20
CA PRO A 537 -4.92 -21.41 -13.13
C PRO A 537 -4.77 -20.88 -14.57
N VAL A 538 -4.80 -19.56 -14.79
CA VAL A 538 -4.76 -18.94 -16.13
C VAL A 538 -3.44 -19.23 -16.81
N VAL A 539 -2.32 -19.03 -16.10
CA VAL A 539 -0.97 -19.16 -16.68
C VAL A 539 -0.69 -20.60 -17.12
N PHE A 540 -1.00 -21.58 -16.25
CA PHE A 540 -0.72 -22.99 -16.55
C PHE A 540 -1.77 -23.61 -17.48
N LEU A 541 -3.06 -23.24 -17.41
CA LEU A 541 -4.04 -23.70 -18.40
C LEU A 541 -3.78 -23.10 -19.78
N THR A 542 -3.38 -21.83 -19.88
CA THR A 542 -2.97 -21.22 -21.15
C THR A 542 -1.73 -21.92 -21.73
N ALA A 543 -0.76 -22.27 -20.88
CA ALA A 543 0.43 -23.03 -21.30
C ALA A 543 0.07 -24.47 -21.72
N LEU A 544 -0.78 -25.17 -20.97
CA LEU A 544 -1.22 -26.53 -21.28
C LEU A 544 -2.00 -26.58 -22.60
N PHE A 545 -3.03 -25.75 -22.73
CA PHE A 545 -3.84 -25.66 -23.94
C PHE A 545 -2.99 -25.24 -25.16
N GLY A 546 -2.14 -24.23 -25.00
CA GLY A 546 -1.30 -23.72 -26.08
C GLY A 546 -0.18 -24.67 -26.53
N LEU A 547 0.40 -25.47 -25.60
CA LEU A 547 1.58 -26.29 -25.88
C LEU A 547 1.25 -27.79 -26.05
N SER A 548 0.31 -28.32 -25.27
CA SER A 548 -0.11 -29.73 -25.34
C SER A 548 -1.27 -29.92 -26.30
N ASP A 549 -2.35 -29.15 -26.16
CA ASP A 549 -3.60 -29.43 -26.90
C ASP A 549 -3.58 -28.86 -28.32
N LEU A 550 -3.12 -27.62 -28.50
CA LEU A 550 -3.04 -26.96 -29.82
C LEU A 550 -1.75 -27.27 -30.60
N ALA A 551 -0.64 -27.52 -29.90
CA ALA A 551 0.69 -27.70 -30.53
C ALA A 551 1.27 -29.12 -30.44
N GLU A 552 0.61 -30.04 -29.72
CA GLU A 552 1.02 -31.44 -29.52
C GLU A 552 2.52 -31.62 -29.23
N ILE A 553 3.10 -30.77 -28.36
CA ILE A 553 4.56 -30.75 -28.14
C ILE A 553 5.02 -32.02 -27.44
N LYS A 554 5.69 -32.87 -28.22
CA LYS A 554 6.31 -34.13 -27.78
C LYS A 554 7.79 -33.88 -27.44
N GLY A 555 8.35 -34.68 -26.53
CA GLY A 555 9.61 -34.43 -25.80
C GLY A 555 10.93 -34.31 -26.57
N ALA A 556 10.90 -34.12 -27.90
CA ALA A 556 12.06 -33.81 -28.74
C ALA A 556 11.89 -32.51 -29.58
N ASN A 557 10.72 -31.87 -29.52
CA ASN A 557 10.43 -30.65 -30.30
C ASN A 557 11.14 -29.43 -29.70
N ARG A 558 11.70 -28.57 -30.56
CA ARG A 558 12.27 -27.27 -30.15
C ARG A 558 11.27 -26.16 -30.41
N CYS A 559 10.84 -25.49 -29.34
CA CYS A 559 9.95 -24.33 -29.42
C CYS A 559 10.73 -23.04 -29.17
N SER A 560 10.35 -21.96 -29.86
CA SER A 560 10.91 -20.63 -29.69
C SER A 560 9.88 -19.70 -29.06
N SER A 561 9.90 -19.57 -27.74
CA SER A 561 9.19 -18.50 -27.02
C SER A 561 9.88 -17.15 -27.22
N THR A 562 9.14 -16.04 -27.22
CA THR A 562 9.72 -14.70 -27.45
C THR A 562 8.85 -13.60 -26.83
N PRO A 563 9.45 -12.64 -26.08
CA PRO A 563 10.46 -12.84 -25.04
C PRO A 563 9.81 -13.23 -23.70
N ALA A 564 10.54 -13.90 -22.80
CA ALA A 564 10.10 -14.14 -21.43
C ALA A 564 10.99 -13.33 -20.45
N PRO A 565 10.47 -12.26 -19.80
CA PRO A 565 11.25 -11.48 -18.83
C PRO A 565 11.36 -12.17 -17.45
N ALA A 566 10.43 -13.07 -17.12
CA ALA A 566 10.51 -13.90 -15.92
C ALA A 566 11.55 -15.02 -16.10
N ALA A 567 12.33 -15.30 -15.06
CA ALA A 567 13.42 -16.29 -15.11
C ALA A 567 12.90 -17.73 -14.97
N TRP A 568 12.50 -18.36 -16.09
CA TRP A 568 12.04 -19.75 -16.14
C TRP A 568 13.16 -20.77 -15.85
N ALA A 569 13.49 -20.96 -14.57
CA ALA A 569 14.40 -22.00 -14.09
C ALA A 569 13.73 -23.39 -14.10
N TRP A 570 13.55 -23.96 -15.29
CA TRP A 570 12.90 -25.27 -15.48
C TRP A 570 13.59 -26.40 -14.70
N ARG A 571 12.98 -26.84 -13.60
CA ARG A 571 13.20 -28.19 -13.06
C ARG A 571 12.66 -29.19 -14.08
N ARG A 572 13.37 -30.30 -14.32
CA ARG A 572 12.81 -31.40 -15.12
C ARG A 572 11.73 -32.11 -14.31
N CYS A 573 10.47 -31.87 -14.68
CA CYS A 573 9.34 -32.69 -14.30
C CYS A 573 9.28 -33.91 -15.23
N SER A 574 9.10 -35.10 -14.65
CA SER A 574 8.73 -36.31 -15.39
C SER A 574 7.40 -36.81 -14.86
N TRP A 575 6.41 -36.90 -15.74
CA TRP A 575 5.13 -37.55 -15.43
C TRP A 575 5.34 -39.06 -15.46
N LEU A 576 5.04 -39.74 -14.36
CA LEU A 576 5.18 -41.20 -14.26
C LEU A 576 3.87 -41.88 -14.65
N ALA A 577 3.96 -43.07 -15.26
CA ALA A 577 2.80 -43.89 -15.61
C ALA A 577 1.99 -44.40 -14.39
N THR A 578 2.43 -44.08 -13.17
CA THR A 578 1.71 -44.26 -11.91
C THR A 578 0.74 -43.12 -11.57
N GLY A 579 0.74 -42.02 -12.34
CA GLY A 579 -0.08 -40.83 -12.09
C GLY A 579 0.59 -39.73 -11.25
N GLU A 580 1.84 -39.93 -10.84
CA GLU A 580 2.58 -38.99 -9.97
C GLU A 580 3.60 -38.13 -10.74
N TRP A 581 3.83 -36.92 -10.24
CA TRP A 581 4.87 -36.01 -10.72
C TRP A 581 6.18 -36.21 -9.97
N LYS A 582 7.27 -36.51 -10.69
CA LYS A 582 8.61 -36.60 -10.09
C LYS A 582 9.49 -35.43 -10.50
N PHE A 583 9.96 -34.68 -9.51
CA PHE A 583 10.89 -33.57 -9.66
C PHE A 583 12.33 -34.04 -9.43
N SER A 584 13.29 -33.53 -10.20
CA SER A 584 14.72 -33.87 -10.06
C SER A 584 15.55 -32.68 -9.59
N SER A 585 16.41 -32.90 -8.60
CA SER A 585 17.47 -31.96 -8.20
C SER A 585 18.54 -31.85 -9.31
N PRO A 586 19.19 -30.69 -9.48
CA PRO A 586 20.20 -30.51 -10.52
C PRO A 586 21.46 -31.35 -10.26
N PRO A 587 22.14 -31.85 -11.31
CA PRO A 587 23.44 -32.46 -11.16
C PRO A 587 24.49 -31.40 -10.77
N ALA A 588 25.41 -31.76 -9.87
CA ALA A 588 26.53 -30.89 -9.53
C ALA A 588 27.43 -30.65 -10.76
N ALA A 589 27.64 -29.38 -11.11
CA ALA A 589 28.42 -29.00 -12.29
C ALA A 589 29.93 -29.22 -12.06
N ALA A 590 30.45 -30.36 -12.51
CA ALA A 590 31.87 -30.66 -12.46
C ALA A 590 32.66 -29.85 -13.51
N ASN A 591 33.00 -28.60 -13.18
CA ASN A 591 34.30 -27.96 -13.44
C ASN A 591 34.33 -26.55 -12.84
N GLY A 592 35.39 -26.21 -12.12
CA GLY A 592 35.46 -24.98 -11.32
C GLY A 592 35.88 -23.73 -12.11
N THR A 593 35.12 -22.65 -11.96
CA THR A 593 35.62 -21.26 -12.07
C THR A 593 34.74 -20.35 -11.21
N HIS A 594 35.34 -19.55 -10.33
CA HIS A 594 34.59 -18.66 -9.46
C HIS A 594 34.00 -17.47 -10.24
N CYS A 595 32.75 -17.13 -9.94
CA CYS A 595 32.19 -15.79 -10.20
C CYS A 595 31.49 -15.30 -8.91
N ALA A 596 31.84 -14.09 -8.48
CA ALA A 596 31.26 -13.42 -7.32
C ALA A 596 29.94 -12.70 -7.71
N PRO A 597 29.04 -12.40 -6.77
CA PRO A 597 27.76 -11.76 -7.07
C PRO A 597 27.94 -10.34 -7.60
N TRP A 598 27.09 -9.94 -8.55
CA TRP A 598 26.98 -8.58 -9.08
C TRP A 598 25.63 -7.98 -8.68
N GLY A 599 25.67 -6.77 -8.10
CA GLY A 599 24.49 -5.95 -7.85
C GLY A 599 24.44 -4.73 -8.80
N SER A 600 23.37 -3.93 -8.65
CA SER A 600 23.16 -2.61 -9.26
C SER A 600 23.23 -2.48 -10.80
N THR A 601 22.04 -2.33 -11.39
CA THR A 601 21.68 -1.25 -12.33
C THR A 601 22.64 -0.88 -13.47
N THR A 602 22.32 -1.25 -14.72
CA THR A 602 22.69 -0.49 -15.93
C THR A 602 21.73 -0.81 -17.10
N THR A 603 21.29 0.23 -17.81
CA THR A 603 20.43 0.16 -19.01
C THR A 603 21.22 -0.28 -20.26
N ILE A 604 20.67 -1.15 -21.12
CA ILE A 604 21.31 -1.54 -22.39
C ILE A 604 20.32 -1.43 -23.56
N SER A 605 20.67 -0.60 -24.55
CA SER A 605 20.06 -0.60 -25.90
C SER A 605 20.79 -1.59 -26.82
N ALA A 606 20.06 -2.26 -27.71
CA ALA A 606 20.64 -3.24 -28.64
C ALA A 606 20.35 -2.89 -30.12
N ILE A 607 21.41 -2.79 -30.93
CA ILE A 607 21.33 -2.74 -32.40
C ILE A 607 21.82 -4.09 -32.94
N PRO A 608 21.06 -4.81 -33.79
CA PRO A 608 21.45 -6.13 -34.27
C PRO A 608 22.36 -6.08 -35.52
N ALA A 609 23.28 -7.03 -35.62
CA ALA A 609 24.05 -7.33 -36.84
C ALA A 609 23.75 -8.78 -37.31
N PRO A 610 23.68 -9.06 -38.63
CA PRO A 610 23.22 -10.34 -39.19
C PRO A 610 24.37 -11.29 -39.62
N VAL A 611 24.01 -12.40 -40.33
CA VAL A 611 24.83 -13.48 -40.97
C VAL A 611 24.73 -14.83 -40.21
N SER A 612 24.43 -15.99 -40.82
CA SER A 612 23.95 -16.32 -42.19
C SER A 612 23.26 -17.70 -42.25
N SER A 613 22.65 -18.03 -43.40
CA SER A 613 21.88 -19.26 -43.65
C SER A 613 22.64 -20.37 -44.38
N ARG A 614 22.25 -21.64 -44.18
CA ARG A 614 22.42 -22.72 -45.18
C ARG A 614 21.08 -23.39 -45.48
N LYS A 615 20.92 -23.90 -46.72
CA LYS A 615 19.74 -24.62 -47.22
C LYS A 615 20.11 -26.03 -47.66
N SER A 616 19.19 -26.97 -47.45
CA SER A 616 19.00 -28.17 -48.27
C SER A 616 17.51 -28.56 -48.22
N SER A 617 17.03 -29.46 -49.07
CA SER A 617 15.59 -29.66 -49.37
C SER A 617 15.32 -31.06 -49.95
N TRP A 618 14.04 -31.46 -50.11
CA TRP A 618 13.43 -31.91 -51.40
C TRP A 618 12.01 -32.51 -51.28
N ARG A 619 11.14 -32.13 -52.22
CA ARG A 619 9.99 -32.85 -52.86
C ARG A 619 8.74 -33.36 -52.09
N SER A 620 7.59 -32.96 -52.63
CA SER A 620 6.35 -33.76 -52.85
C SER A 620 6.30 -34.15 -54.37
N PRO A 621 5.23 -34.71 -55.04
CA PRO A 621 3.79 -34.78 -54.70
C PRO A 621 3.03 -36.08 -55.08
N LYS A 622 1.70 -36.15 -54.80
CA LYS A 622 0.62 -36.61 -55.72
C LYS A 622 -0.79 -36.38 -55.10
N ALA A 623 -1.86 -36.45 -55.90
CA ALA A 623 -3.23 -36.12 -55.49
C ALA A 623 -4.34 -36.87 -56.28
N ALA A 624 -5.49 -37.08 -55.62
CA ALA A 624 -6.83 -37.42 -56.14
C ALA A 624 -7.82 -37.31 -54.93
N GLY A 625 -9.13 -37.07 -55.03
CA GLY A 625 -10.01 -36.74 -56.16
C GLY A 625 -11.40 -36.29 -55.66
N SER A 626 -12.17 -35.59 -56.49
CA SER A 626 -13.56 -35.08 -56.30
C SER A 626 -14.61 -36.22 -56.21
N THR A 627 -15.83 -36.13 -55.64
CA THR A 627 -16.66 -35.09 -54.93
C THR A 627 -17.79 -35.86 -54.18
N TRP A 628 -18.85 -35.38 -53.51
CA TRP A 628 -19.64 -34.11 -53.33
C TRP A 628 -20.54 -34.33 -52.06
N CYS A 629 -21.45 -33.48 -51.58
CA CYS A 629 -21.44 -32.05 -51.21
C CYS A 629 -22.83 -31.68 -50.59
N SER A 630 -22.90 -30.93 -49.48
CA SER A 630 -24.17 -30.29 -49.05
C SER A 630 -23.95 -29.00 -48.23
N THR A 631 -24.70 -27.94 -48.61
CA THR A 631 -24.94 -26.65 -47.91
C THR A 631 -23.75 -25.79 -47.44
N ARG A 632 -23.91 -24.45 -47.55
CA ARG A 632 -22.82 -23.48 -47.42
C ARG A 632 -23.36 -22.06 -47.16
N TRP A 633 -22.48 -21.25 -46.55
CA TRP A 633 -22.31 -19.79 -46.54
C TRP A 633 -22.59 -19.10 -45.18
N PRO A 634 -21.74 -18.14 -44.74
CA PRO A 634 -20.31 -17.98 -45.06
C PRO A 634 -19.40 -17.61 -43.87
N ALA A 635 -18.09 -17.71 -44.10
CA ALA A 635 -17.07 -17.08 -43.26
C ALA A 635 -16.57 -15.78 -43.89
N SER A 636 -16.33 -14.74 -43.08
CA SER A 636 -15.49 -13.59 -43.42
C SER A 636 -14.12 -13.77 -42.75
N SER A 637 -13.13 -14.19 -43.52
CA SER A 637 -11.79 -14.54 -43.03
C SER A 637 -10.90 -13.32 -42.76
N TRP A 638 -10.17 -13.34 -41.64
CA TRP A 638 -8.92 -12.61 -41.50
C TRP A 638 -7.76 -13.59 -41.33
N THR A 639 -6.75 -13.48 -42.17
CA THR A 639 -5.54 -14.30 -42.13
C THR A 639 -4.34 -13.37 -42.11
N LEU A 640 -3.56 -13.35 -41.01
CA LEU A 640 -2.36 -12.52 -40.96
C LEU A 640 -1.36 -12.96 -42.03
N ARG A 641 -1.09 -12.08 -42.99
CA ARG A 641 0.11 -12.15 -43.83
C ARG A 641 1.13 -11.15 -43.31
N CYS A 642 2.18 -11.65 -42.68
CA CYS A 642 3.40 -10.85 -42.49
C CYS A 642 3.98 -10.49 -43.86
N VAL A 643 4.06 -9.19 -44.15
CA VAL A 643 4.72 -8.66 -45.35
C VAL A 643 5.77 -7.64 -44.91
N CYS A 644 7.03 -8.07 -44.84
CA CYS A 644 8.14 -7.14 -44.70
C CYS A 644 8.25 -6.31 -45.98
N TRP A 645 8.38 -4.99 -45.85
CA TRP A 645 8.67 -4.11 -46.99
C TRP A 645 10.08 -3.52 -46.86
N SER A 646 10.90 -3.77 -47.87
CA SER A 646 12.14 -3.07 -48.13
C SER A 646 12.07 -2.57 -49.57
N ALA A 647 12.22 -1.26 -49.76
CA ALA A 647 12.13 -0.64 -51.07
C ALA A 647 13.11 0.55 -51.14
N ALA A 648 14.17 0.39 -51.94
CA ALA A 648 15.08 1.47 -52.29
C ALA A 648 14.91 1.85 -53.77
N GLY A 649 14.32 3.02 -54.01
CA GLY A 649 14.41 3.78 -55.26
C GLY A 649 13.51 3.38 -56.44
N GLY A 650 13.06 4.40 -57.19
CA GLY A 650 12.76 4.24 -58.63
C GLY A 650 11.43 4.78 -59.16
N SER A 651 11.33 6.11 -59.37
CA SER A 651 10.39 6.78 -60.33
C SER A 651 8.87 6.62 -60.13
N SER A 652 7.99 7.54 -60.56
CA SER A 652 8.14 8.87 -61.19
C SER A 652 6.85 9.70 -61.06
N ARG A 653 6.99 11.04 -61.13
CA ARG A 653 6.05 12.11 -61.57
C ARG A 653 4.54 11.84 -61.45
N TRP A 654 3.72 12.71 -60.85
CA TRP A 654 3.84 14.19 -60.70
C TRP A 654 3.68 14.58 -59.19
N ALA A 655 3.43 15.80 -58.70
CA ALA A 655 3.13 17.11 -59.32
C ALA A 655 3.71 18.28 -58.47
N ARG A 656 3.09 19.47 -58.53
CA ARG A 656 3.41 20.74 -57.84
C ARG A 656 2.16 21.65 -57.88
N PRO A 657 1.97 22.70 -57.03
CA PRO A 657 2.92 23.81 -56.70
C PRO A 657 3.40 23.81 -55.22
N ILE A 658 4.58 24.33 -54.81
CA ILE A 658 5.12 25.73 -54.76
C ILE A 658 4.36 26.56 -53.68
N SER A 659 4.97 27.15 -52.64
CA SER A 659 6.25 27.92 -52.49
C SER A 659 6.83 27.88 -51.04
N ALA A 660 8.05 28.33 -50.69
CA ALA A 660 9.32 28.51 -51.43
C ALA A 660 10.50 28.82 -50.47
N ILE A 661 11.70 28.25 -50.75
CA ILE A 661 13.06 28.88 -50.67
C ILE A 661 13.53 29.40 -49.27
N ARG A 662 14.69 29.01 -48.70
CA ARG A 662 16.05 28.93 -49.31
C ARG A 662 16.98 27.95 -48.56
N ARG A 663 17.95 27.34 -49.27
CA ARG A 663 19.04 26.52 -48.68
C ARG A 663 20.36 27.31 -48.59
N ARG A 664 21.23 26.94 -47.65
CA ARG A 664 22.68 26.73 -47.86
C ARG A 664 23.19 25.57 -47.00
N SER A 665 24.30 24.96 -47.40
CA SER A 665 24.95 23.79 -46.75
C SER A 665 26.47 23.82 -47.07
N PRO A 666 27.29 22.85 -46.61
CA PRO A 666 28.25 23.00 -45.52
C PRO A 666 29.71 23.16 -46.00
N PRO A 667 30.70 22.99 -45.12
CA PRO A 667 31.71 21.94 -45.39
C PRO A 667 32.12 21.09 -44.17
N THR A 668 33.00 20.11 -44.41
CA THR A 668 33.38 19.00 -43.52
C THR A 668 34.66 19.18 -42.70
N ILE A 669 34.63 18.63 -41.49
CA ILE A 669 35.68 17.86 -40.77
C ILE A 669 37.15 18.00 -41.23
N ARG A 670 38.04 18.33 -40.28
CA ARG A 670 39.42 17.78 -40.15
C ARG A 670 39.81 17.62 -38.67
N ALA A 671 40.83 16.82 -38.38
CA ALA A 671 41.14 16.32 -37.03
C ALA A 671 42.66 16.30 -36.68
N CYS A 672 42.95 15.86 -35.44
CA CYS A 672 44.25 15.51 -34.82
C CYS A 672 44.97 16.58 -33.96
N GLY A 673 45.51 16.15 -32.80
CA GLY A 673 46.41 16.96 -31.93
C GLY A 673 46.42 16.57 -30.43
N ILE A 674 47.20 15.56 -30.02
CA ILE A 674 47.34 15.10 -28.61
C ILE A 674 48.29 16.01 -27.81
N GLY A 675 48.01 16.34 -26.52
CA GLY A 675 48.89 17.22 -25.73
C GLY A 675 48.71 17.36 -24.19
N ARG A 676 49.02 16.31 -23.41
CA ARG A 676 49.57 16.30 -22.01
C ARG A 676 49.09 17.28 -20.88
N LEU A 677 48.37 16.70 -19.90
CA LEU A 677 48.70 16.53 -18.45
C LEU A 677 48.94 17.71 -17.45
N THR A 678 48.58 17.41 -16.17
CA THR A 678 48.82 18.13 -14.87
C THR A 678 47.83 19.27 -14.52
N CYS A 679 47.47 19.57 -13.25
CA CYS A 679 47.84 18.98 -11.93
C CYS A 679 46.80 19.18 -10.79
N ARG A 680 46.88 18.33 -9.74
CA ARG A 680 46.54 18.53 -8.30
C ARG A 680 45.08 18.74 -7.77
N ARG A 681 44.69 17.82 -6.86
CA ARG A 681 43.79 17.95 -5.68
C ARG A 681 44.44 18.80 -4.54
N PRO A 682 43.81 19.09 -3.37
CA PRO A 682 42.46 18.74 -2.87
C PRO A 682 41.64 19.92 -2.29
N VAL A 683 40.39 19.65 -1.85
CA VAL A 683 39.67 20.41 -0.80
C VAL A 683 39.45 19.49 0.42
N ARG A 684 39.43 20.04 1.64
CA ARG A 684 39.30 19.29 2.92
C ARG A 684 37.89 19.36 3.50
N CYS A 685 37.51 18.31 4.24
CA CYS A 685 36.33 18.32 5.11
C CYS A 685 36.57 19.15 6.38
N ALA A 686 35.50 19.69 6.97
CA ALA A 686 35.50 20.24 8.32
C ALA A 686 34.10 20.08 8.97
N CYS A 687 33.85 18.92 9.58
CA CYS A 687 32.73 18.78 10.52
C CYS A 687 33.12 19.35 11.89
N ARG A 688 32.20 20.04 12.58
CA ARG A 688 32.26 20.22 14.03
C ARG A 688 30.91 19.94 14.68
N ARG A 689 30.99 19.58 15.96
CA ARG A 689 30.00 18.86 16.76
C ARG A 689 29.07 19.78 17.55
N CYS A 690 27.87 19.26 17.82
CA CYS A 690 27.06 19.42 19.03
C CYS A 690 26.59 20.83 19.45
N PHE A 691 25.29 20.91 19.73
CA PHE A 691 24.86 21.13 21.11
C PHE A 691 23.75 20.13 21.49
N VAL A 692 23.51 19.97 22.79
CA VAL A 692 22.45 19.12 23.36
C VAL A 692 21.70 19.93 24.41
N ARG A 693 20.37 19.98 24.30
CA ARG A 693 19.43 19.95 25.42
C ARG A 693 18.04 19.55 24.93
#